data_AF-A0A4C1ZHT9-F1
#
_entry.id   AF-A0A4C1ZHT9-F1
#
_cell.length_a   1.000
_cell.length_b   1.000
_cell.length_c   1.000
_cell.angle_alpha   90.00
_cell.angle_beta   90.00
_cell.angle_gamma   90.00
#
_symmetry.space_group_name_H-M   'P 1'
#
loop_
_entity.id
_entity.type
_entity.pdbx_description
1 polymer ?
#
loop_
_entity_poly.entity_id
_entity_poly.type
_entity_poly.pdbx_seq_one_letter_code
_entity_poly.pdbx_strand_id
1 'polypeptide(L)'
;MGPIDVMPPNVEDEIQVSRNLNEITRKTKDNIVNVGHELKAEELAWYFLFPYGKNGFSEQRPVKITALDYYQFRILGSDTRFQRNDYLFYALSFFEYYRIKSTISACGKKIVNQEGAVEDVHLYLKNLRGSAAYWRSALNELLAQIRCLGAPTYFVTFSSNDLHWLDQRKALLIADGRPDVDPSTLDIYETQQLIEKYPVILSRHFMIRVNALMRFIQNNDEVFGGKVKDFWWRIEFQNRGSPHLHMVVWIENHPAFDTEEGILLLDRNCWCKIPTEEEDPELFELVKKCQVHRHTQTCTKNTTSVRCRFNFPRQECDQTRIVSHSSDDFLRNGGRICLLKRRKEDAWVNNYHPELLRLWTGNMDIQPCGSNEAIAYYIAKYLSKAEPEGVDSGIAQAIQQIQREETDISRKLFKVCMKILHERQISAAECAYRLCHIPLRNSSRSCIFLNTRKPEQRYKVLQFDKSGLAIGFHSNVFERYENRPLQHPDYDFANMSLIEFAMLFEPHYAKVVSDTEENIDHDAYEEQPTTRRPLITLLNKSKMVVRNIPAVVRVPYFIAASDPENFFYSLLLQYMPYRSETELLDGFDNAKAAFLARETRLKETSRYMCQYRERDQQLENAFNQAHAFEILEQPEIINPEVEEEELPERNEQ
;
A
#
# COMPACT_ATOMS: atom_id res chain seq x y z
N MET A 1 -27.48 18.38 45.69
CA MET A 1 -28.45 18.82 44.67
C MET A 1 -28.08 18.10 43.40
N GLY A 2 -28.84 17.08 43.02
CA GLY A 2 -28.62 16.38 41.75
C GLY A 2 -28.87 17.32 40.57
N PRO A 3 -28.30 17.04 39.38
CA PRO A 3 -28.68 17.79 38.19
C PRO A 3 -30.18 17.64 37.99
N ILE A 4 -30.86 18.75 37.71
CA ILE A 4 -32.27 18.74 37.33
C ILE A 4 -32.35 17.89 36.06
N ASP A 5 -33.01 16.74 36.14
CA ASP A 5 -33.40 15.93 34.99
C ASP A 5 -34.32 16.78 34.12
N VAL A 6 -33.73 17.53 33.19
CA VAL A 6 -34.45 18.00 32.02
C VAL A 6 -34.64 16.74 31.18
N MET A 7 -35.89 16.28 31.05
CA MET A 7 -36.23 15.24 30.08
C MET A 7 -35.59 15.64 28.73
N PRO A 8 -34.74 14.79 28.13
CA PRO A 8 -34.25 15.07 26.80
C PRO A 8 -35.48 15.23 25.88
N PRO A 9 -35.53 16.31 25.07
CA PRO A 9 -36.66 16.52 24.17
C PRO A 9 -36.82 15.31 23.26
N ASN A 10 -38.06 14.94 22.99
CA ASN A 10 -38.36 13.79 22.15
C ASN A 10 -37.81 14.07 20.74
N VAL A 11 -37.02 13.14 20.20
CA VAL A 11 -36.27 13.32 18.93
C VAL A 11 -37.22 13.62 17.76
N GLU A 12 -38.45 13.11 17.82
CA GLU A 12 -39.52 13.37 16.83
C GLU A 12 -40.13 14.77 16.93
N ASP A 13 -39.97 15.45 18.07
CA ASP A 13 -40.51 16.79 18.28
C ASP A 13 -39.63 17.88 17.69
N GLU A 14 -38.35 17.62 17.44
CA GLU A 14 -37.40 18.60 16.89
C GLU A 14 -36.96 18.35 15.44
N ILE A 15 -37.12 17.13 14.91
CA ILE A 15 -36.53 16.73 13.62
C ILE A 15 -37.60 16.55 12.54
N GLN A 16 -37.37 17.12 11.35
CA GLN A 16 -38.09 16.80 10.13
C GLN A 16 -37.18 15.93 9.25
N VAL A 17 -37.66 14.76 8.85
CA VAL A 17 -36.93 13.87 7.94
C VAL A 17 -36.94 14.49 6.55
N SER A 18 -35.75 14.88 6.06
CA SER A 18 -35.57 15.35 4.68
C SER A 18 -35.76 14.19 3.70
N ARG A 19 -36.18 14.49 2.47
CA ARG A 19 -36.17 13.50 1.37
C ARG A 19 -34.76 13.12 0.93
N ASN A 20 -33.76 13.88 1.39
CA ASN A 20 -32.34 13.58 1.22
C ASN A 20 -31.83 12.87 2.48
N LEU A 21 -31.33 11.64 2.34
CA LEU A 21 -30.89 10.77 3.45
C LEU A 21 -29.79 11.38 4.34
N ASN A 22 -29.09 12.42 3.87
CA ASN A 22 -27.99 13.08 4.57
C ASN A 22 -28.38 14.40 5.27
N GLU A 23 -29.67 14.73 5.34
CA GLU A 23 -30.17 15.97 5.94
C GLU A 23 -31.10 15.69 7.11
N ILE A 24 -30.74 16.23 8.28
CA ILE A 24 -31.60 16.31 9.44
C ILE A 24 -31.96 17.79 9.63
N THR A 25 -33.20 18.15 9.32
CA THR A 25 -33.69 19.53 9.49
C THR A 25 -34.31 19.67 10.88
N ARG A 26 -33.88 20.66 11.67
CA ARG A 26 -34.63 21.03 12.87
C ARG A 26 -35.91 21.77 12.46
N LYS A 27 -37.01 21.63 13.22
CA LYS A 27 -38.29 22.34 12.95
C LYS A 27 -38.19 23.87 13.07
N THR A 28 -37.07 24.41 13.57
CA THR A 28 -36.79 25.85 13.59
C THR A 28 -36.18 26.29 12.25
N LYS A 29 -36.84 27.27 11.63
CA LYS A 29 -36.85 27.55 10.17
C LYS A 29 -35.50 27.86 9.48
N ASP A 30 -34.37 27.95 10.19
CA ASP A 30 -33.10 28.41 9.59
C ASP A 30 -31.84 27.69 10.11
N ASN A 31 -31.93 26.53 10.76
CA ASN A 31 -30.75 25.79 11.25
C ASN A 31 -30.58 24.43 10.58
N ILE A 32 -29.84 24.43 9.47
CA ILE A 32 -29.11 23.24 8.99
C ILE A 32 -27.97 23.01 9.98
N VAL A 33 -27.85 21.82 10.59
CA VAL A 33 -26.63 21.46 11.34
C VAL A 33 -25.50 21.32 10.33
N ASN A 34 -24.85 22.44 10.03
CA ASN A 34 -23.67 22.52 9.20
C ASN A 34 -22.47 22.52 10.14
N VAL A 35 -21.57 21.54 9.97
CA VAL A 35 -20.35 21.44 10.80
C VAL A 35 -19.44 22.67 10.69
N GLY A 36 -19.57 23.47 9.63
CA GLY A 36 -18.89 24.75 9.49
C GLY A 36 -19.46 25.87 10.37
N HIS A 37 -20.68 25.74 10.87
CA HIS A 37 -21.37 26.72 11.72
C HIS A 37 -21.54 26.21 13.17
N GLU A 38 -21.82 24.92 13.34
CA GLU A 38 -21.96 24.29 14.65
C GLU A 38 -20.60 23.83 15.16
N LEU A 39 -19.92 24.70 15.91
CA LEU A 39 -18.62 24.43 16.50
C LEU A 39 -18.66 23.26 17.49
N LYS A 40 -19.81 22.92 18.08
CA LYS A 40 -19.95 21.82 19.04
C LYS A 40 -20.63 20.58 18.44
N ALA A 41 -20.54 20.41 17.12
CA ALA A 41 -21.26 19.34 16.43
C ALA A 41 -20.87 17.94 16.94
N GLU A 42 -19.61 17.73 17.28
CA GLU A 42 -19.15 16.46 17.85
C GLU A 42 -19.76 16.22 19.23
N GLU A 43 -19.69 17.21 20.13
CA GLU A 43 -20.19 17.11 21.48
C GLU A 43 -21.70 16.92 21.53
N LEU A 44 -22.44 17.54 20.60
CA LEU A 44 -23.88 17.38 20.46
C LEU A 44 -24.27 16.00 19.90
N ALA A 45 -23.53 15.51 18.88
CA ALA A 45 -23.78 14.19 18.31
C ALA A 45 -23.43 13.06 19.28
N TRP A 46 -22.41 13.27 20.12
CA TRP A 46 -21.86 12.28 21.03
C TRP A 46 -22.00 12.71 22.50
N TYR A 47 -23.16 13.26 22.89
CA TYR A 47 -23.37 13.84 24.23
C TYR A 47 -23.00 12.91 25.40
N PHE A 48 -23.13 11.59 25.24
CA PHE A 48 -22.74 10.60 26.24
C PHE A 48 -21.21 10.44 26.39
N LEU A 49 -20.44 10.74 25.33
CA LEU A 49 -18.98 10.86 25.36
C LEU A 49 -18.54 12.23 25.88
N PHE A 50 -19.40 13.25 25.76
CA PHE A 50 -19.13 14.64 26.12
C PHE A 50 -20.17 15.19 27.12
N PRO A 51 -20.26 14.64 28.35
CA PRO A 51 -21.33 14.99 29.30
C PRO A 51 -21.34 16.48 29.72
N TYR A 52 -20.20 17.17 29.57
CA TYR A 52 -20.07 18.61 29.87
C TYR A 52 -20.06 19.50 28.62
N GLY A 53 -20.19 18.94 27.41
CA GLY A 53 -20.16 19.69 26.15
C GLY A 53 -18.86 20.49 25.93
N LYS A 54 -17.73 19.93 26.37
CA LYS A 54 -16.37 20.51 26.33
C LYS A 54 -15.38 19.48 25.82
N ASN A 55 -14.22 19.93 25.38
CA ASN A 55 -13.11 19.14 24.82
C ASN A 55 -13.36 18.57 23.42
N GLY A 56 -14.34 19.04 22.64
CA GLY A 56 -14.51 18.63 21.23
C GLY A 56 -13.41 19.16 20.31
N PHE A 57 -13.28 18.61 19.11
CA PHE A 57 -12.19 18.96 18.19
C PHE A 57 -12.09 20.48 17.96
N SER A 58 -13.21 21.13 17.69
CA SER A 58 -13.30 22.55 17.35
C SER A 58 -13.16 23.52 18.53
N GLU A 59 -12.94 23.02 19.75
CA GLU A 59 -12.75 23.89 20.92
C GLU A 59 -11.47 24.73 20.80
N GLN A 60 -11.55 25.99 21.20
CA GLN A 60 -10.41 26.90 21.19
C GLN A 60 -9.38 26.48 22.24
N ARG A 61 -8.13 26.32 21.80
CA ARG A 61 -7.01 25.88 22.64
C ARG A 61 -5.80 26.80 22.44
N PRO A 62 -4.93 26.96 23.46
CA PRO A 62 -3.69 27.72 23.32
C PRO A 62 -2.75 27.12 22.27
N VAL A 63 -2.72 25.79 22.18
CA VAL A 63 -1.95 25.04 21.19
C VAL A 63 -2.91 24.44 20.18
N LYS A 64 -2.62 24.66 18.89
CA LYS A 64 -3.41 24.08 17.80
C LYS A 64 -3.09 22.59 17.69
N ILE A 65 -4.13 21.76 17.72
CA ILE A 65 -4.02 20.30 17.58
C ILE A 65 -4.51 19.91 16.19
N THR A 66 -3.82 18.98 15.52
CA THR A 66 -4.27 18.47 14.23
C THR A 66 -5.48 17.54 14.42
N ALA A 67 -6.25 17.29 13.35
CA ALA A 67 -7.36 16.34 13.42
C ALA A 67 -6.86 14.93 13.78
N LEU A 68 -5.68 14.53 13.28
CA LEU A 68 -5.10 13.22 13.58
C LEU A 68 -4.74 13.11 15.06
N ASP A 69 -3.95 14.06 15.59
CA ASP A 69 -3.52 14.03 16.99
C ASP A 69 -4.72 14.03 17.95
N TYR A 70 -5.75 14.82 17.61
CA TYR A 70 -6.99 14.86 18.39
C TYR A 70 -7.67 13.48 18.44
N TYR A 71 -8.01 12.91 17.29
CA TYR A 71 -8.74 11.63 17.27
C TYR A 71 -7.87 10.47 17.79
N GLN A 72 -6.58 10.45 17.47
CA GLN A 72 -5.65 9.46 18.00
C GLN A 72 -5.59 9.52 19.53
N PHE A 73 -5.47 10.72 20.11
CA PHE A 73 -5.48 10.89 21.57
C PHE A 73 -6.78 10.38 22.20
N ARG A 74 -7.94 10.63 21.58
CA ARG A 74 -9.23 10.14 22.09
C ARG A 74 -9.35 8.62 22.04
N ILE A 75 -8.90 8.02 20.95
CA ILE A 75 -9.00 6.58 20.73
C ILE A 75 -8.00 5.80 21.59
N LEU A 76 -6.78 6.33 21.77
CA LEU A 76 -5.75 5.73 22.61
C LEU A 76 -5.85 6.12 24.09
N GLY A 77 -6.84 6.95 24.45
CA GLY A 77 -7.11 7.35 25.82
C GLY A 77 -7.63 6.20 26.69
N SER A 78 -7.69 6.44 28.00
CA SER A 78 -8.22 5.47 28.97
C SER A 78 -9.73 5.23 28.84
N ASP A 79 -10.45 6.14 28.20
CA ASP A 79 -11.89 6.02 27.98
C ASP A 79 -12.17 5.21 26.71
N THR A 80 -12.43 3.92 26.89
CA THR A 80 -12.67 2.96 25.81
C THR A 80 -13.96 3.22 25.03
N ARG A 81 -14.84 4.11 25.51
CA ARG A 81 -16.07 4.47 24.78
C ARG A 81 -15.78 5.16 23.44
N PHE A 82 -14.63 5.83 23.31
CA PHE A 82 -14.15 6.39 22.04
C PHE A 82 -13.61 5.33 21.06
N GLN A 83 -13.51 4.07 21.47
CA GLN A 83 -13.06 2.96 20.62
C GLN A 83 -14.23 2.18 19.98
N ARG A 84 -15.48 2.58 20.26
CA ARG A 84 -16.66 1.95 19.65
C ARG A 84 -16.67 2.16 18.13
N ASN A 85 -17.20 1.17 17.41
CA ASN A 85 -17.24 1.17 15.94
C ASN A 85 -17.90 2.43 15.36
N ASP A 86 -19.03 2.84 15.93
CA ASP A 86 -19.79 4.03 15.54
C ASP A 86 -18.94 5.31 15.62
N TYR A 87 -18.24 5.52 16.74
CA TYR A 87 -17.35 6.67 16.89
C TYR A 87 -16.09 6.57 16.01
N LEU A 88 -15.51 5.37 15.84
CA LEU A 88 -14.35 5.19 14.96
C LEU A 88 -14.68 5.59 13.51
N PHE A 89 -15.81 5.12 12.95
CA PHE A 89 -16.21 5.51 11.59
C PHE A 89 -16.47 7.01 11.47
N TYR A 90 -17.10 7.62 12.48
CA TYR A 90 -17.25 9.08 12.56
C TYR A 90 -15.90 9.80 12.56
N ALA A 91 -15.00 9.41 13.46
CA ALA A 91 -13.66 10.00 13.59
C ALA A 91 -12.87 9.88 12.30
N LEU A 92 -12.93 8.72 11.61
CA LEU A 92 -12.27 8.52 10.32
C LEU A 92 -12.83 9.45 9.25
N SER A 93 -14.16 9.54 9.15
CA SER A 93 -14.83 10.43 8.18
C SER A 93 -14.40 11.88 8.36
N PHE A 94 -14.37 12.36 9.61
CA PHE A 94 -13.94 13.72 9.93
C PHE A 94 -12.45 13.94 9.70
N PHE A 95 -11.60 13.01 10.14
CA PHE A 95 -10.17 13.06 9.87
C PHE A 95 -9.88 13.14 8.36
N GLU A 96 -10.50 12.28 7.56
CA GLU A 96 -10.30 12.27 6.10
C GLU A 96 -10.85 13.53 5.45
N TYR A 97 -11.99 14.05 5.91
CA TYR A 97 -12.54 15.34 5.49
C TYR A 97 -11.57 16.50 5.70
N TYR A 98 -11.01 16.65 6.91
CA TYR A 98 -10.05 17.70 7.21
C TYR A 98 -8.75 17.53 6.44
N ARG A 99 -8.31 16.28 6.24
CA ARG A 99 -7.13 15.97 5.43
C ARG A 99 -7.32 16.34 3.96
N ILE A 100 -8.49 16.10 3.39
CA ILE A 100 -8.84 16.51 2.02
C ILE A 100 -8.83 18.03 1.91
N LYS A 101 -9.48 18.73 2.84
CA LYS A 101 -9.46 20.21 2.86
C LYS A 101 -8.05 20.77 2.94
N SER A 102 -7.23 20.23 3.84
CA SER A 102 -5.83 20.63 3.99
C SER A 102 -5.02 20.35 2.72
N THR A 103 -5.20 19.18 2.11
CA THR A 103 -4.52 18.80 0.87
C THR A 103 -4.89 19.74 -0.28
N ILE A 104 -6.18 20.00 -0.49
CA ILE A 104 -6.66 20.92 -1.54
C ILE A 104 -6.13 22.34 -1.29
N SER A 105 -6.17 22.83 -0.04
CA SER A 105 -5.66 24.16 0.31
C SER A 105 -4.14 24.29 0.11
N ALA A 106 -3.37 23.28 0.50
CA ALA A 106 -1.92 23.25 0.29
C ALA A 106 -1.56 23.22 -1.21
N CYS A 107 -2.36 22.53 -2.02
CA CYS A 107 -2.12 22.35 -3.44
C CYS A 107 -2.53 23.57 -4.28
N GLY A 108 -3.66 24.21 -3.96
CA GLY A 108 -4.06 25.48 -4.59
C GLY A 108 -3.04 26.61 -4.41
N LYS A 109 -2.14 26.48 -3.42
CA LYS A 109 -1.02 27.41 -3.21
C LYS A 109 0.27 27.01 -3.94
N LYS A 110 0.49 25.72 -4.26
CA LYS A 110 1.83 25.15 -4.55
C LYS A 110 2.26 25.07 -6.02
N ILE A 111 1.35 25.29 -6.99
CA ILE A 111 1.63 25.04 -8.42
C ILE A 111 1.26 26.28 -9.24
N VAL A 112 2.20 26.78 -10.03
CA VAL A 112 1.99 27.83 -11.05
C VAL A 112 2.56 27.30 -12.37
N ASN A 113 1.87 27.57 -13.49
CA ASN A 113 2.17 27.19 -14.88
C ASN A 113 1.81 25.76 -15.34
N GLN A 114 0.55 25.36 -15.20
CA GLN A 114 -0.05 24.46 -16.19
C GLN A 114 -1.44 24.97 -16.57
N GLU A 115 -1.69 25.10 -17.88
CA GLU A 115 -3.04 25.02 -18.41
C GLU A 115 -3.60 23.63 -18.06
N GLY A 116 -4.26 23.53 -16.89
CA GLY A 116 -5.34 22.60 -16.60
C GLY A 116 -5.24 21.12 -17.00
N ALA A 117 -4.06 20.51 -17.10
CA ALA A 117 -3.96 19.09 -17.44
C ALA A 117 -4.24 18.20 -16.21
N VAL A 118 -5.29 17.39 -16.33
CA VAL A 118 -6.00 16.61 -15.29
C VAL A 118 -5.18 15.47 -14.62
N GLU A 119 -3.88 15.35 -14.87
CA GLU A 119 -3.02 14.31 -14.25
C GLU A 119 -2.78 14.50 -12.73
N ASP A 120 -3.05 15.70 -12.21
CA ASP A 120 -2.81 16.06 -10.80
C ASP A 120 -3.79 15.41 -9.80
N VAL A 121 -4.96 14.93 -10.24
CA VAL A 121 -5.96 14.32 -9.34
C VAL A 121 -5.36 13.13 -8.56
N HIS A 122 -4.53 12.33 -9.23
CA HIS A 122 -3.83 11.20 -8.64
C HIS A 122 -2.81 11.61 -7.57
N LEU A 123 -2.17 12.79 -7.71
CA LEU A 123 -1.25 13.32 -6.70
C LEU A 123 -1.99 13.72 -5.41
N TYR A 124 -3.28 14.06 -5.49
CA TYR A 124 -4.10 14.37 -4.31
C TYR A 124 -4.65 13.09 -3.67
N LEU A 125 -5.17 12.17 -4.48
CA LEU A 125 -5.81 10.94 -3.99
C LEU A 125 -4.83 9.95 -3.36
N LYS A 126 -3.54 9.97 -3.74
CA LYS A 126 -2.51 9.11 -3.12
C LYS A 126 -2.30 9.39 -1.62
N ASN A 127 -2.65 10.59 -1.14
CA ASN A 127 -2.52 10.95 0.27
C ASN A 127 -3.69 10.39 1.11
N LEU A 128 -4.76 9.92 0.47
CA LEU A 128 -5.84 9.19 1.12
C LEU A 128 -5.40 7.76 1.40
N ARG A 129 -4.94 7.51 2.62
CA ARG A 129 -4.42 6.20 3.04
C ARG A 129 -5.42 5.08 2.70
N GLY A 130 -4.91 4.03 2.07
CA GLY A 130 -5.66 2.86 1.64
C GLY A 130 -6.51 3.05 0.37
N SER A 131 -6.61 4.24 -0.22
CA SER A 131 -7.33 4.43 -1.49
C SER A 131 -6.69 3.63 -2.64
N ALA A 132 -7.42 3.44 -3.74
CA ALA A 132 -6.84 2.87 -4.96
C ALA A 132 -5.56 3.61 -5.42
N ALA A 133 -5.54 4.94 -5.35
CA ALA A 133 -4.36 5.75 -5.70
C ALA A 133 -3.19 5.54 -4.72
N TYR A 134 -3.47 5.39 -3.42
CA TYR A 134 -2.46 5.06 -2.42
C TYR A 134 -1.84 3.69 -2.68
N TRP A 135 -2.66 2.67 -2.97
CA TRP A 135 -2.17 1.32 -3.27
C TRP A 135 -1.46 1.26 -4.63
N ARG A 136 -1.88 2.03 -5.63
CA ARG A 136 -1.16 2.19 -6.90
C ARG A 136 0.22 2.81 -6.67
N SER A 137 0.35 3.79 -5.80
CA SER A 137 1.66 4.33 -5.41
C SER A 137 2.52 3.26 -4.72
N ALA A 138 1.95 2.54 -3.75
CA ALA A 138 2.65 1.46 -3.05
C ALA A 138 3.14 0.36 -4.00
N LEU A 139 2.33 0.03 -5.01
CA LEU A 139 2.69 -0.93 -6.04
C LEU A 139 3.82 -0.44 -6.93
N ASN A 140 3.75 0.80 -7.41
CA ASN A 140 4.81 1.40 -8.22
C ASN A 140 6.14 1.44 -7.45
N GLU A 141 6.10 1.58 -6.13
CA GLU A 141 7.29 1.50 -5.29
C GLU A 141 7.84 0.07 -5.20
N LEU A 142 6.98 -0.95 -5.09
CA LEU A 142 7.39 -2.35 -5.15
C LEU A 142 8.00 -2.70 -6.52
N LEU A 143 7.43 -2.21 -7.62
CA LEU A 143 7.99 -2.40 -8.97
C LEU A 143 9.37 -1.76 -9.12
N ALA A 144 9.54 -0.55 -8.58
CA ALA A 144 10.85 0.09 -8.55
C ALA A 144 11.88 -0.71 -7.73
N GLN A 145 11.45 -1.37 -6.64
CA GLN A 145 12.32 -2.29 -5.91
C GLN A 145 12.71 -3.50 -6.74
N ILE A 146 11.77 -4.12 -7.45
CA ILE A 146 12.08 -5.29 -8.29
C ILE A 146 13.03 -4.89 -9.43
N ARG A 147 12.81 -3.74 -10.06
CA ARG A 147 13.74 -3.18 -11.06
C ARG A 147 15.14 -2.97 -10.46
N CYS A 148 15.24 -2.30 -9.32
CA CYS A 148 16.53 -1.92 -8.74
C CYS A 148 17.28 -3.08 -8.07
N LEU A 149 16.57 -3.95 -7.35
CA LEU A 149 17.14 -5.03 -6.54
C LEU A 149 17.14 -6.37 -7.29
N GLY A 150 16.19 -6.59 -8.20
CA GLY A 150 15.91 -7.87 -8.86
C GLY A 150 14.67 -8.53 -8.28
N ALA A 151 14.35 -9.73 -8.75
CA ALA A 151 13.28 -10.56 -8.21
C ALA A 151 13.46 -10.80 -6.70
N PRO A 152 12.45 -10.59 -5.85
CA PRO A 152 12.47 -11.12 -4.49
C PRO A 152 12.68 -12.63 -4.49
N THR A 153 13.23 -13.15 -3.40
CA THR A 153 13.52 -14.57 -3.22
C THR A 153 12.24 -15.31 -2.84
N TYR A 154 11.55 -14.85 -1.80
CA TYR A 154 10.32 -15.43 -1.30
C TYR A 154 9.20 -14.42 -1.21
N PHE A 155 8.01 -14.89 -1.51
CA PHE A 155 6.75 -14.25 -1.17
C PHE A 155 6.11 -15.01 -0.01
N VAL A 156 5.69 -14.28 1.03
CA VAL A 156 5.15 -14.86 2.26
C VAL A 156 3.89 -14.10 2.69
N THR A 157 2.86 -14.82 3.12
CA THR A 157 1.66 -14.22 3.73
C THR A 157 1.40 -14.77 5.11
N PHE A 158 0.77 -13.94 5.95
CA PHE A 158 0.41 -14.31 7.30
C PHE A 158 -1.00 -13.82 7.63
N SER A 159 -1.93 -14.74 7.87
CA SER A 159 -3.32 -14.50 8.23
C SER A 159 -3.47 -14.30 9.72
N SER A 160 -4.33 -13.36 10.14
CA SER A 160 -4.71 -13.24 11.54
C SER A 160 -5.39 -14.53 12.04
N ASN A 161 -4.95 -15.05 13.19
CA ASN A 161 -5.63 -16.13 13.90
C ASN A 161 -6.35 -15.58 15.14
N ASP A 162 -7.11 -14.50 14.89
CA ASP A 162 -7.73 -13.66 15.91
C ASP A 162 -8.65 -14.42 16.86
N LEU A 163 -9.35 -15.45 16.38
CA LEU A 163 -10.20 -16.30 17.20
C LEU A 163 -9.44 -17.21 18.19
N HIS A 164 -8.15 -17.48 17.98
CA HIS A 164 -7.43 -18.53 18.71
C HIS A 164 -6.14 -18.08 19.39
N TRP A 165 -5.62 -16.89 19.08
CA TRP A 165 -4.43 -16.36 19.74
C TRP A 165 -4.70 -16.02 21.22
N LEU A 166 -4.02 -16.72 22.12
CA LEU A 166 -4.19 -16.55 23.57
C LEU A 166 -3.67 -15.18 24.05
N ASP A 167 -2.59 -14.68 23.44
CA ASP A 167 -2.05 -13.34 23.69
C ASP A 167 -3.03 -12.25 23.25
N GLN A 168 -3.75 -12.44 22.14
CA GLN A 168 -4.81 -11.53 21.72
C GLN A 168 -6.00 -11.57 22.69
N ARG A 169 -6.48 -12.77 23.02
CA ARG A 169 -7.58 -12.97 23.97
C ARG A 169 -7.28 -12.31 25.31
N LYS A 170 -6.04 -12.43 25.80
CA LYS A 170 -5.58 -11.74 27.01
C LYS A 170 -5.65 -10.22 26.87
N ALA A 171 -5.18 -9.67 25.75
CA ALA A 171 -5.27 -8.22 25.49
C ALA A 171 -6.73 -7.73 25.45
N LEU A 172 -7.62 -8.50 24.83
CA LEU A 172 -9.06 -8.22 24.78
C LEU A 172 -9.71 -8.27 26.17
N LEU A 173 -9.38 -9.27 26.99
CA LEU A 173 -9.87 -9.40 28.36
C LEU A 173 -9.42 -8.24 29.26
N ILE A 174 -8.18 -7.79 29.12
CA ILE A 174 -7.67 -6.61 29.83
C ILE A 174 -8.47 -5.37 29.42
N ALA A 175 -8.70 -5.17 28.12
CA ALA A 175 -9.50 -4.06 27.62
C ALA A 175 -10.97 -4.12 28.09
N ASP A 176 -11.48 -5.32 28.32
CA ASP A 176 -12.83 -5.59 28.82
C ASP A 176 -12.96 -5.51 30.36
N GLY A 177 -11.87 -5.19 31.07
CA GLY A 177 -11.87 -5.08 32.53
C GLY A 177 -11.89 -6.43 33.26
N ARG A 178 -11.50 -7.52 32.57
CA ARG A 178 -11.45 -8.89 33.08
C ARG A 178 -10.03 -9.49 33.03
N PRO A 179 -9.01 -8.83 33.60
CA PRO A 179 -7.60 -9.24 33.43
C PRO A 179 -7.26 -10.60 34.04
N ASP A 180 -8.04 -11.07 35.03
CA ASP A 180 -7.78 -12.30 35.77
C ASP A 180 -8.43 -13.54 35.15
N VAL A 181 -9.27 -13.37 34.12
CA VAL A 181 -9.88 -14.50 33.39
C VAL A 181 -8.82 -15.17 32.53
N ASP A 182 -8.79 -16.51 32.55
CA ASP A 182 -7.89 -17.28 31.68
C ASP A 182 -8.33 -17.17 30.21
N PRO A 183 -7.50 -16.66 29.29
CA PRO A 183 -7.84 -16.58 27.86
C PRO A 183 -8.14 -17.95 27.21
N SER A 184 -7.68 -19.05 27.80
CA SER A 184 -7.93 -20.40 27.28
C SER A 184 -9.38 -20.84 27.44
N THR A 185 -10.12 -20.27 28.41
CA THR A 185 -11.50 -20.66 28.71
C THR A 185 -12.54 -19.99 27.83
N LEU A 186 -12.14 -18.96 27.06
CA LEU A 186 -13.04 -18.26 26.15
C LEU A 186 -13.44 -19.17 24.99
N ASP A 187 -14.75 -19.29 24.77
CA ASP A 187 -15.27 -19.93 23.57
C ASP A 187 -15.10 -19.02 22.33
N ILE A 188 -15.39 -19.57 21.16
CA ILE A 188 -15.21 -18.87 19.87
C ILE A 188 -16.17 -17.67 19.77
N TYR A 189 -17.39 -17.78 20.29
CA TYR A 189 -18.43 -16.76 20.16
C TYR A 189 -18.12 -15.56 21.06
N GLU A 190 -17.72 -15.81 22.32
CA GLU A 190 -17.27 -14.76 23.23
C GLU A 190 -16.01 -14.07 22.70
N THR A 191 -15.05 -14.84 22.15
CA THR A 191 -13.86 -14.26 21.51
C THR A 191 -14.25 -13.36 20.34
N GLN A 192 -15.18 -13.78 19.49
CA GLN A 192 -15.68 -12.98 18.38
C GLN A 192 -16.34 -11.69 18.86
N GLN A 193 -17.20 -11.73 19.88
CA GLN A 193 -17.81 -10.52 20.45
C GLN A 193 -16.76 -9.52 20.96
N LEU A 194 -15.72 -10.01 21.62
CA LEU A 194 -14.62 -9.16 22.10
C LEU A 194 -13.85 -8.52 20.94
N ILE A 195 -13.59 -9.27 19.87
CA ILE A 195 -12.94 -8.75 18.64
C ILE A 195 -13.79 -7.63 18.03
N GLU A 196 -15.09 -7.84 17.90
CA GLU A 196 -16.03 -6.85 17.34
C GLU A 196 -16.15 -5.59 18.22
N LYS A 197 -16.00 -5.76 19.54
CA LYS A 197 -16.07 -4.69 20.55
C LYS A 197 -14.78 -3.87 20.64
N TYR A 198 -13.61 -4.47 20.42
CA TYR A 198 -12.30 -3.83 20.62
C TYR A 198 -11.40 -3.87 19.36
N PRO A 199 -11.82 -3.26 18.24
CA PRO A 199 -11.05 -3.29 16.98
C PRO A 199 -9.69 -2.58 17.06
N VAL A 200 -9.54 -1.60 17.97
CA VAL A 200 -8.28 -0.88 18.20
C VAL A 200 -7.25 -1.82 18.82
N ILE A 201 -7.67 -2.62 19.79
CA ILE A 201 -6.81 -3.62 20.46
C ILE A 201 -6.39 -4.70 19.47
N LEU A 202 -7.34 -5.23 18.68
CA LEU A 202 -7.06 -6.18 17.59
C LEU A 202 -5.98 -5.63 16.63
N SER A 203 -6.16 -4.41 16.15
CA SER A 203 -5.28 -3.80 15.15
C SER A 203 -3.87 -3.56 15.68
N ARG A 204 -3.75 -3.05 16.92
CA ARG A 204 -2.47 -2.83 17.57
C ARG A 204 -1.77 -4.15 17.88
N HIS A 205 -2.50 -5.14 18.40
CA HIS A 205 -1.96 -6.47 18.69
C HIS A 205 -1.41 -7.16 17.44
N PHE A 206 -2.15 -7.12 16.32
CA PHE A 206 -1.65 -7.67 15.06
C PHE A 206 -0.35 -6.99 14.63
N MET A 207 -0.27 -5.66 14.71
CA MET A 207 0.97 -4.94 14.37
C MET A 207 2.13 -5.26 15.32
N ILE A 208 1.87 -5.48 16.60
CA ILE A 208 2.89 -5.94 17.56
C ILE A 208 3.45 -7.30 17.12
N ARG A 209 2.58 -8.25 16.71
CA ARG A 209 3.01 -9.54 16.18
C ARG A 209 3.81 -9.40 14.88
N VAL A 210 3.37 -8.53 13.97
CA VAL A 210 4.13 -8.23 12.73
C VAL A 210 5.50 -7.64 13.05
N ASN A 211 5.60 -6.71 13.99
CA ASN A 211 6.88 -6.12 14.40
C ASN A 211 7.81 -7.16 15.04
N ALA A 212 7.27 -8.06 15.87
CA ALA A 212 8.04 -9.16 16.45
C ALA A 212 8.54 -10.13 15.37
N LEU A 213 7.69 -10.48 14.40
CA LEU A 213 8.04 -11.30 13.24
C LEU A 213 9.15 -10.66 12.40
N MET A 214 9.03 -9.36 12.09
CA MET A 214 10.04 -8.64 11.31
C MET A 214 11.37 -8.59 12.05
N ARG A 215 11.36 -8.28 13.36
CA ARG A 215 12.59 -8.30 14.19
C ARG A 215 13.24 -9.68 14.20
N PHE A 216 12.45 -10.74 14.32
CA PHE A 216 12.96 -12.11 14.29
C PHE A 216 13.63 -12.42 12.95
N ILE A 217 12.95 -12.14 11.83
CA ILE A 217 13.46 -12.39 10.47
C ILE A 217 14.71 -11.54 10.16
N GLN A 218 14.77 -10.30 10.63
CA GLN A 218 15.89 -9.40 10.36
C GLN A 218 17.14 -9.69 11.22
N ASN A 219 16.97 -10.34 12.37
CA ASN A 219 18.07 -10.67 13.29
C ASN A 219 18.52 -12.13 13.21
N ASN A 220 17.87 -12.96 12.39
CA ASN A 220 18.20 -14.37 12.23
C ASN A 220 18.46 -14.69 10.76
N ASP A 221 19.74 -14.80 10.41
CA ASP A 221 20.20 -15.05 9.05
C ASP A 221 19.89 -16.48 8.58
N GLU A 222 19.54 -17.41 9.47
CA GLU A 222 19.31 -18.81 9.10
C GLU A 222 17.88 -19.10 8.65
N VAL A 223 16.91 -18.23 8.97
CA VAL A 223 15.46 -18.45 8.73
C VAL A 223 15.22 -18.87 7.28
N PHE A 224 15.68 -18.07 6.33
CA PHE A 224 15.51 -18.34 4.90
C PHE A 224 16.77 -18.94 4.25
N GLY A 225 17.80 -19.26 5.04
CA GLY A 225 19.06 -19.84 4.55
C GLY A 225 20.06 -18.77 4.10
N GLY A 226 19.92 -17.56 4.63
CA GLY A 226 20.73 -16.40 4.37
C GLY A 226 20.11 -15.15 4.96
N LYS A 227 20.93 -14.12 5.13
CA LYS A 227 20.51 -12.83 5.69
C LYS A 227 19.43 -12.18 4.83
N VAL A 228 18.37 -11.69 5.47
CA VAL A 228 17.37 -10.85 4.79
C VAL A 228 17.97 -9.48 4.49
N LYS A 229 18.31 -9.26 3.21
CA LYS A 229 18.92 -8.03 2.73
C LYS A 229 17.92 -6.90 2.58
N ASP A 230 16.75 -7.24 2.01
CA ASP A 230 15.70 -6.28 1.71
C ASP A 230 14.32 -6.91 1.91
N PHE A 231 13.33 -6.07 2.19
CA PHE A 231 11.94 -6.49 2.33
C PHE A 231 10.97 -5.39 1.91
N TRP A 232 9.77 -5.82 1.56
CA TRP A 232 8.61 -4.95 1.43
C TRP A 232 7.37 -5.69 1.91
N TRP A 233 6.49 -5.02 2.64
CA TRP A 233 5.24 -5.62 3.06
C TRP A 233 4.08 -4.63 3.07
N ARG A 234 2.86 -5.18 3.04
CA ARG A 234 1.60 -4.45 3.25
C ARG A 234 0.61 -5.25 4.10
N ILE A 235 -0.32 -4.52 4.72
CA ILE A 235 -1.50 -5.08 5.39
C ILE A 235 -2.71 -4.94 4.45
N GLU A 236 -3.34 -6.07 4.15
CA GLU A 236 -4.63 -6.17 3.45
C GLU A 236 -5.70 -6.56 4.48
N PHE A 237 -6.90 -5.98 4.40
CA PHE A 237 -8.03 -6.41 5.23
C PHE A 237 -8.91 -7.32 4.39
N GLN A 238 -9.03 -8.58 4.80
CA GLN A 238 -9.85 -9.56 4.08
C GLN A 238 -11.35 -9.28 4.30
N ASN A 239 -12.25 -9.91 3.53
CA ASN A 239 -13.71 -9.67 3.58
C ASN A 239 -14.35 -9.76 4.98
N ARG A 240 -13.69 -10.41 5.96
CA ARG A 240 -14.15 -10.47 7.36
C ARG A 240 -13.65 -9.30 8.23
N GLY A 241 -12.89 -8.38 7.65
CA GLY A 241 -12.29 -7.23 8.31
C GLY A 241 -10.97 -7.50 9.02
N SER A 242 -10.52 -8.76 9.12
CA SER A 242 -9.26 -9.13 9.77
C SER A 242 -8.03 -8.73 8.94
N PRO A 243 -6.95 -8.25 9.58
CA PRO A 243 -5.71 -7.91 8.91
C PRO A 243 -4.96 -9.14 8.39
N HIS A 244 -4.27 -8.97 7.27
CA HIS A 244 -3.48 -10.00 6.61
C HIS A 244 -2.18 -9.36 6.09
N LEU A 245 -1.05 -9.93 6.48
CA LEU A 245 0.26 -9.46 6.05
C LEU A 245 0.63 -10.13 4.73
N HIS A 246 1.01 -9.33 3.74
CA HIS A 246 1.67 -9.77 2.51
C HIS A 246 3.08 -9.20 2.48
N MET A 247 4.07 -10.04 2.25
CA MET A 247 5.47 -9.68 2.33
C MET A 247 6.28 -10.32 1.20
N VAL A 248 7.24 -9.58 0.66
CA VAL A 248 8.33 -10.10 -0.16
C VAL A 248 9.65 -9.85 0.55
N VAL A 249 10.58 -10.80 0.42
CA VAL A 249 11.93 -10.72 1.00
C VAL A 249 12.99 -11.06 -0.04
N TRP A 250 14.12 -10.36 0.02
CA TRP A 250 15.33 -10.64 -0.75
C TRP A 250 16.39 -11.18 0.20
N ILE A 251 16.86 -12.38 -0.08
CA ILE A 251 17.87 -13.07 0.71
C ILE A 251 19.24 -12.86 0.06
N GLU A 252 20.23 -12.43 0.85
CA GLU A 252 21.59 -12.20 0.39
C GLU A 252 22.25 -13.51 -0.05
N ASN A 253 22.85 -13.51 -1.25
CA ASN A 253 23.58 -14.65 -1.82
C ASN A 253 22.78 -15.97 -1.87
N HIS A 254 21.45 -15.90 -1.97
CA HIS A 254 20.62 -17.09 -2.10
C HIS A 254 20.95 -17.84 -3.41
N PRO A 255 21.16 -19.18 -3.37
CA PRO A 255 21.43 -19.96 -4.57
C PRO A 255 20.22 -19.93 -5.52
N ALA A 256 20.46 -20.09 -6.82
CA ALA A 256 19.35 -20.19 -7.77
C ALA A 256 18.50 -21.43 -7.46
N PHE A 257 17.18 -21.32 -7.56
CA PHE A 257 16.27 -22.37 -7.12
C PHE A 257 16.34 -23.67 -7.94
N ASP A 258 16.93 -23.62 -9.14
CA ASP A 258 17.11 -24.75 -10.04
C ASP A 258 18.42 -25.53 -9.79
N THR A 259 19.28 -25.06 -8.87
CA THR A 259 20.46 -25.81 -8.43
C THR A 259 20.11 -26.81 -7.32
N GLU A 260 20.97 -27.81 -7.11
CA GLU A 260 20.79 -28.79 -6.04
C GLU A 260 20.71 -28.13 -4.65
N GLU A 261 21.58 -27.15 -4.39
CA GLU A 261 21.57 -26.35 -3.16
C GLU A 261 20.26 -25.54 -3.00
N GLY A 262 19.76 -24.95 -4.09
CA GLY A 262 18.50 -24.21 -4.10
C GLY A 262 17.29 -25.09 -3.82
N ILE A 263 17.26 -26.31 -4.38
CA ILE A 263 16.20 -27.30 -4.12
C ILE A 263 16.24 -27.76 -2.67
N LEU A 264 17.43 -28.00 -2.09
CA LEU A 264 17.57 -28.36 -0.68
C LEU A 264 17.06 -27.25 0.25
N LEU A 265 17.35 -25.98 -0.04
CA LEU A 265 16.80 -24.85 0.72
C LEU A 265 15.28 -24.73 0.55
N LEU A 266 14.74 -25.04 -0.63
CA LEU A 266 13.29 -25.08 -0.82
C LEU A 266 12.63 -26.17 0.02
N ASP A 267 13.17 -27.39 0.01
CA ASP A 267 12.64 -28.50 0.83
C ASP A 267 12.77 -28.22 2.33
N ARG A 268 13.76 -27.40 2.73
CA ARG A 268 13.92 -26.93 4.11
C ARG A 268 12.89 -25.85 4.49
N ASN A 269 12.70 -24.84 3.64
CA ASN A 269 11.96 -23.61 3.96
C ASN A 269 10.47 -23.67 3.57
N CYS A 270 10.11 -24.44 2.54
CA CYS A 270 8.78 -24.48 1.94
C CYS A 270 8.14 -25.85 2.14
N TRP A 271 7.62 -26.12 3.34
CA TRP A 271 6.93 -27.36 3.62
C TRP A 271 5.50 -27.33 3.09
N CYS A 272 5.03 -28.50 2.67
CA CYS A 272 3.63 -28.70 2.34
C CYS A 272 3.11 -30.06 2.83
N LYS A 273 3.81 -30.66 3.78
CA LYS A 273 3.48 -31.95 4.39
C LYS A 273 2.89 -31.78 5.77
N ILE A 274 2.08 -32.74 6.21
CA ILE A 274 1.77 -32.94 7.63
C ILE A 274 2.88 -33.85 8.20
N PRO A 275 3.71 -33.38 9.15
CA PRO A 275 4.66 -34.25 9.85
C PRO A 275 3.90 -35.32 10.65
N THR A 276 4.53 -36.40 11.07
CA THR A 276 3.86 -37.34 11.99
C THR A 276 3.83 -36.77 13.41
N GLU A 277 2.88 -37.22 14.23
CA GLU A 277 2.80 -36.82 15.63
C GLU A 277 4.05 -37.25 16.42
N GLU A 278 4.72 -38.32 16.01
CA GLU A 278 5.98 -38.79 16.61
C GLU A 278 7.18 -37.94 16.19
N GLU A 279 7.21 -37.47 14.94
CA GLU A 279 8.29 -36.61 14.42
C GLU A 279 8.25 -35.22 15.04
N ASP A 280 7.06 -34.61 15.09
CA ASP A 280 6.90 -33.22 15.51
C ASP A 280 5.46 -32.96 16.01
N PRO A 281 5.16 -33.24 17.29
CA PRO A 281 3.82 -33.12 17.84
C PRO A 281 3.25 -31.70 17.72
N GLU A 282 4.08 -30.69 17.96
CA GLU A 282 3.65 -29.28 17.90
C GLU A 282 3.32 -28.87 16.46
N LEU A 283 4.19 -29.18 15.49
CA LEU A 283 3.95 -28.80 14.11
C LEU A 283 2.80 -29.61 13.50
N PHE A 284 2.63 -30.88 13.88
CA PHE A 284 1.49 -31.70 13.49
C PHE A 284 0.16 -31.01 13.82
N GLU A 285 0.00 -30.57 15.07
CA GLU A 285 -1.19 -29.87 15.53
C GLU A 285 -1.37 -28.51 14.84
N LEU A 286 -0.30 -27.73 14.71
CA LEU A 286 -0.36 -26.43 14.03
C LEU A 286 -0.76 -26.56 12.56
N VAL A 287 -0.20 -27.53 11.84
CA VAL A 287 -0.52 -27.77 10.42
C VAL A 287 -1.96 -28.22 10.25
N LYS A 288 -2.42 -29.18 11.06
CA LYS A 288 -3.82 -29.63 11.07
C LYS A 288 -4.80 -28.48 11.33
N LYS A 289 -4.46 -27.59 12.26
CA LYS A 289 -5.31 -26.47 12.66
C LYS A 289 -5.29 -25.31 11.66
N CYS A 290 -4.12 -24.94 11.16
CA CYS A 290 -3.92 -23.65 10.46
C CYS A 290 -3.63 -23.79 8.96
N GLN A 291 -3.20 -24.96 8.49
CA GLN A 291 -2.69 -25.12 7.11
C GLN A 291 -3.52 -26.06 6.24
N VAL A 292 -4.41 -26.86 6.82
CA VAL A 292 -5.31 -27.72 6.04
C VAL A 292 -6.45 -26.89 5.45
N HIS A 293 -6.48 -26.83 4.12
CA HIS A 293 -7.55 -26.16 3.38
C HIS A 293 -8.87 -26.90 3.56
N ARG A 294 -9.92 -26.14 3.86
CA ARG A 294 -11.31 -26.60 3.83
C ARG A 294 -12.08 -25.66 2.94
N HIS A 295 -12.90 -26.23 2.06
CA HIS A 295 -13.72 -25.41 1.18
C HIS A 295 -14.66 -24.52 2.00
N THR A 296 -14.66 -23.24 1.66
CA THR A 296 -15.53 -22.20 2.21
C THR A 296 -16.20 -21.46 1.05
N GLN A 297 -17.17 -20.60 1.36
CA GLN A 297 -17.87 -19.79 0.35
C GLN A 297 -16.93 -18.94 -0.53
N THR A 298 -15.75 -18.59 -0.04
CA THR A 298 -14.75 -17.81 -0.80
C THR A 298 -13.93 -18.65 -1.78
N CYS A 299 -14.11 -19.97 -1.79
CA CYS A 299 -13.36 -20.89 -2.65
C CYS A 299 -13.91 -20.97 -4.07
N THR A 300 -15.15 -20.53 -4.31
CA THR A 300 -15.77 -20.42 -5.63
C THR A 300 -15.96 -18.93 -5.92
N LYS A 301 -15.33 -18.41 -6.99
CA LYS A 301 -15.40 -16.98 -7.34
C LYS A 301 -16.77 -16.60 -7.92
N ASN A 302 -17.49 -17.59 -8.45
CA ASN A 302 -18.88 -17.58 -8.89
C ASN A 302 -19.46 -18.98 -8.63
N THR A 303 -20.77 -19.08 -8.38
CA THR A 303 -21.51 -20.33 -8.08
C THR A 303 -21.43 -21.41 -9.18
N THR A 304 -20.77 -21.12 -10.30
CA THR A 304 -20.60 -21.98 -11.48
C THR A 304 -19.23 -22.68 -11.58
N SER A 305 -18.23 -22.33 -10.76
CA SER A 305 -16.91 -22.97 -10.82
C SER A 305 -16.87 -24.29 -10.05
N VAL A 306 -16.66 -25.40 -10.75
CA VAL A 306 -16.39 -26.74 -10.15
C VAL A 306 -14.99 -26.79 -9.49
N ARG A 307 -14.09 -25.87 -9.85
CA ARG A 307 -12.69 -25.85 -9.38
C ARG A 307 -12.48 -24.84 -8.26
N CYS A 308 -11.72 -25.24 -7.24
CA CYS A 308 -11.31 -24.35 -6.15
C CYS A 308 -10.43 -23.22 -6.67
N ARG A 309 -10.75 -21.96 -6.33
CA ARG A 309 -9.96 -20.75 -6.67
C ARG A 309 -8.48 -20.86 -6.28
N PHE A 310 -8.18 -21.63 -5.23
CA PHE A 310 -6.83 -21.83 -4.74
C PHE A 310 -6.14 -23.05 -5.35
N ASN A 311 -6.77 -23.75 -6.31
CA ASN A 311 -6.29 -25.00 -6.93
C ASN A 311 -6.05 -26.13 -5.92
N PHE A 312 -6.99 -26.34 -4.99
CA PHE A 312 -7.06 -27.56 -4.18
C PHE A 312 -8.02 -28.59 -4.81
N PRO A 313 -7.76 -29.90 -4.67
CA PRO A 313 -6.52 -30.48 -4.11
C PRO A 313 -5.29 -30.17 -4.98
N ARG A 314 -4.14 -29.98 -4.33
CA ARG A 314 -2.84 -29.76 -5.00
C ARG A 314 -2.37 -31.05 -5.66
N GLN A 315 -1.69 -30.93 -6.79
CA GLN A 315 -1.12 -32.07 -7.51
C GLN A 315 -0.03 -32.77 -6.68
N GLU A 316 0.01 -34.11 -6.73
CA GLU A 316 1.09 -34.89 -6.12
C GLU A 316 2.39 -34.72 -6.91
N CYS A 317 3.52 -34.79 -6.20
CA CYS A 317 4.83 -34.66 -6.82
C CYS A 317 5.87 -35.41 -5.99
N ASP A 318 6.64 -36.29 -6.63
CA ASP A 318 7.63 -37.12 -5.93
C ASP A 318 8.87 -36.33 -5.48
N GLN A 319 9.20 -35.26 -6.19
CA GLN A 319 10.39 -34.43 -5.97
C GLN A 319 10.10 -32.96 -6.25
N THR A 320 10.72 -32.08 -5.47
CA THR A 320 10.62 -30.64 -5.69
C THR A 320 11.36 -30.26 -6.96
N ARG A 321 10.69 -29.50 -7.84
CA ARG A 321 11.31 -29.01 -9.09
C ARG A 321 10.78 -27.63 -9.50
N ILE A 322 11.64 -26.90 -10.19
CA ILE A 322 11.28 -25.63 -10.83
C ILE A 322 10.62 -25.91 -12.18
N VAL A 323 9.61 -25.12 -12.48
CA VAL A 323 8.78 -25.21 -13.67
C VAL A 323 9.06 -24.01 -14.56
N SER A 324 9.30 -24.26 -15.84
CA SER A 324 9.49 -23.18 -16.82
C SER A 324 8.21 -22.36 -17.00
N HIS A 325 8.34 -21.03 -17.05
CA HIS A 325 7.25 -20.08 -17.30
C HIS A 325 6.47 -20.36 -18.58
N SER A 326 7.11 -20.96 -19.58
CA SER A 326 6.50 -21.28 -20.88
C SER A 326 5.81 -22.65 -20.92
N SER A 327 5.78 -23.40 -19.81
CA SER A 327 5.23 -24.75 -19.79
C SER A 327 3.76 -24.77 -19.37
N ASP A 328 3.01 -25.75 -19.88
CA ASP A 328 1.63 -25.98 -19.43
C ASP A 328 1.53 -26.28 -17.93
N ASP A 329 2.60 -26.84 -17.33
CA ASP A 329 2.69 -27.09 -15.89
C ASP A 329 2.64 -25.79 -15.07
N PHE A 330 3.27 -24.71 -15.55
CA PHE A 330 3.23 -23.41 -14.90
C PHE A 330 1.79 -22.87 -14.86
N LEU A 331 1.07 -23.02 -15.97
CA LEU A 331 -0.35 -22.64 -16.09
C LEU A 331 -1.24 -23.50 -15.19
N ARG A 332 -1.07 -24.82 -15.24
CA ARG A 332 -1.82 -25.76 -14.38
C ARG A 332 -1.59 -25.50 -12.89
N ASN A 333 -0.39 -25.08 -12.50
CA ASN A 333 -0.02 -24.74 -11.12
C ASN A 333 -0.47 -23.32 -10.69
N GLY A 334 -1.20 -22.61 -11.56
CA GLY A 334 -1.75 -21.28 -11.28
C GLY A 334 -0.69 -20.19 -11.24
N GLY A 335 0.32 -20.27 -12.11
CA GLY A 335 1.41 -19.29 -12.23
C GLY A 335 2.49 -19.42 -11.16
N ARG A 336 2.60 -20.60 -10.52
CA ARG A 336 3.66 -20.88 -9.54
C ARG A 336 4.84 -21.58 -10.22
N ILE A 337 6.04 -21.05 -10.00
CA ILE A 337 7.28 -21.56 -10.58
C ILE A 337 7.81 -22.85 -9.94
N CYS A 338 7.22 -23.29 -8.84
CA CYS A 338 7.72 -24.44 -8.08
C CYS A 338 6.59 -25.44 -7.84
N LEU A 339 6.88 -26.70 -8.17
CA LEU A 339 6.12 -27.86 -7.71
C LEU A 339 6.91 -28.46 -6.55
N LEU A 340 6.37 -28.31 -5.34
CA LEU A 340 6.95 -28.90 -4.13
C LEU A 340 6.64 -30.39 -4.07
N LYS A 341 7.58 -31.17 -3.54
CA LYS A 341 7.36 -32.58 -3.19
C LYS A 341 6.14 -32.70 -2.28
N ARG A 342 5.13 -33.44 -2.75
CA ARG A 342 3.84 -33.56 -2.10
C ARG A 342 3.28 -34.96 -2.26
N ARG A 343 2.99 -35.60 -1.13
CA ARG A 343 2.30 -36.89 -1.08
C ARG A 343 0.79 -36.70 -1.29
N LYS A 344 0.09 -37.76 -1.67
CA LYS A 344 -1.35 -37.73 -1.92
C LYS A 344 -2.17 -37.29 -0.70
N GLU A 345 -1.78 -37.71 0.48
CA GLU A 345 -2.38 -37.35 1.77
C GLU A 345 -2.22 -35.86 2.11
N ASP A 346 -1.17 -35.22 1.58
CA ASP A 346 -0.83 -33.82 1.83
C ASP A 346 -1.48 -32.88 0.80
N ALA A 347 -2.34 -33.38 -0.09
CA ALA A 347 -2.94 -32.62 -1.19
C ALA A 347 -3.74 -31.38 -0.75
N TRP A 348 -4.16 -31.33 0.51
CA TRP A 348 -4.96 -30.24 1.08
C TRP A 348 -4.18 -29.29 1.98
N VAL A 349 -2.87 -29.49 2.12
CA VAL A 349 -2.02 -28.67 3.00
C VAL A 349 -1.50 -27.46 2.21
N ASN A 350 -1.65 -26.26 2.75
CA ASN A 350 -1.04 -25.09 2.15
C ASN A 350 0.49 -25.08 2.33
N ASN A 351 1.22 -24.28 1.57
CA ASN A 351 2.66 -24.19 1.76
C ASN A 351 2.94 -23.37 3.04
N TYR A 352 3.90 -23.78 3.85
CA TYR A 352 4.26 -23.05 5.07
C TYR A 352 5.75 -23.20 5.35
N HIS A 353 6.28 -22.26 6.13
CA HIS A 353 7.62 -22.39 6.69
C HIS A 353 7.50 -22.93 8.11
N PRO A 354 8.18 -24.04 8.48
CA PRO A 354 7.96 -24.71 9.76
C PRO A 354 8.23 -23.78 10.97
N GLU A 355 9.36 -23.06 10.97
CA GLU A 355 9.71 -22.14 12.05
C GLU A 355 8.78 -20.91 12.14
N LEU A 356 8.47 -20.27 11.00
CA LEU A 356 7.57 -19.11 10.98
C LEU A 356 6.13 -19.49 11.34
N LEU A 357 5.69 -20.72 11.03
CA LEU A 357 4.38 -21.21 11.46
C LEU A 357 4.29 -21.36 12.98
N ARG A 358 5.35 -21.83 13.64
CA ARG A 358 5.41 -21.87 15.12
C ARG A 358 5.37 -20.48 15.73
N LEU A 359 6.14 -19.55 15.17
CA LEU A 359 6.16 -18.17 15.66
C LEU A 359 4.80 -17.48 15.46
N TRP A 360 4.21 -17.66 14.28
CA TRP A 360 2.99 -16.97 13.90
C TRP A 360 1.71 -17.61 14.45
N THR A 361 1.70 -18.93 14.65
CA THR A 361 0.55 -19.74 15.11
C THR A 361 -0.75 -19.42 14.38
N GLY A 362 -0.67 -19.17 13.08
CA GLY A 362 -1.81 -18.84 12.21
C GLY A 362 -1.56 -19.31 10.79
N ASN A 363 -2.60 -19.27 9.96
CA ASN A 363 -2.46 -19.63 8.55
C ASN A 363 -1.40 -18.72 7.87
N MET A 364 -0.51 -19.32 7.10
CA MET A 364 0.51 -18.63 6.32
C MET A 364 0.69 -19.31 4.97
N ASP A 365 1.26 -18.59 4.01
CA ASP A 365 1.69 -19.15 2.73
C ASP A 365 3.14 -18.72 2.46
N ILE A 366 3.95 -19.61 1.90
CA ILE A 366 5.29 -19.28 1.39
C ILE A 366 5.44 -19.80 -0.04
N GLN A 367 5.96 -18.96 -0.91
CA GLN A 367 6.19 -19.28 -2.31
C GLN A 367 7.55 -18.75 -2.76
N PRO A 368 8.37 -19.57 -3.43
CA PRO A 368 9.54 -19.04 -4.12
C PRO A 368 9.11 -18.21 -5.32
N CYS A 369 9.79 -17.09 -5.50
CA CYS A 369 9.53 -16.17 -6.59
C CYS A 369 10.45 -16.44 -7.78
N GLY A 370 11.77 -16.53 -7.54
CA GLY A 370 12.77 -17.07 -8.47
C GLY A 370 13.03 -16.29 -9.77
N SER A 371 12.07 -15.51 -10.28
CA SER A 371 12.26 -14.62 -11.43
C SER A 371 11.24 -13.48 -11.45
N ASN A 372 11.53 -12.41 -12.19
CA ASN A 372 10.65 -11.25 -12.28
C ASN A 372 9.27 -11.61 -12.85
N GLU A 373 9.19 -12.61 -13.72
CA GLU A 373 7.96 -13.03 -14.39
C GLU A 373 6.95 -13.64 -13.40
N ALA A 374 7.42 -14.49 -12.50
CA ALA A 374 6.60 -15.09 -11.45
C ALA A 374 6.00 -14.02 -10.51
N ILE A 375 6.81 -13.03 -10.16
CA ILE A 375 6.40 -11.92 -9.31
C ILE A 375 5.48 -10.96 -10.05
N ALA A 376 5.72 -10.69 -11.33
CA ALA A 376 4.86 -9.86 -12.14
C ALA A 376 3.48 -10.51 -12.33
N TYR A 377 3.37 -11.83 -12.47
CA TYR A 377 2.08 -12.52 -12.45
C TYR A 377 1.36 -12.32 -11.10
N TYR A 378 2.10 -12.43 -10.00
CA TYR A 378 1.57 -12.17 -8.67
C TYR A 378 1.15 -10.70 -8.49
N ILE A 379 1.95 -9.75 -8.98
CA ILE A 379 1.67 -8.31 -8.95
C ILE A 379 0.52 -7.93 -9.89
N ALA A 380 0.37 -8.60 -11.03
CA ALA A 380 -0.75 -8.40 -11.93
C ALA A 380 -2.07 -8.75 -11.24
N LYS A 381 -2.08 -9.87 -10.49
CA LYS A 381 -3.20 -10.21 -9.59
C LYS A 381 -3.40 -9.20 -8.46
N TYR A 382 -2.39 -8.41 -8.11
CA TYR A 382 -2.52 -7.26 -7.19
C TYR A 382 -3.11 -6.03 -7.87
N LEU A 383 -2.79 -5.79 -9.14
CA LEU A 383 -3.39 -4.72 -9.95
C LEU A 383 -4.88 -4.95 -10.15
N SER A 384 -5.28 -6.19 -10.46
CA SER A 384 -6.69 -6.55 -10.64
C SER A 384 -7.46 -6.70 -9.32
N LYS A 385 -6.77 -6.69 -8.17
CA LYS A 385 -7.37 -6.60 -6.83
C LYS A 385 -7.56 -5.15 -6.33
N ALA A 386 -7.48 -4.14 -7.19
CA ALA A 386 -8.04 -2.83 -6.86
C ALA A 386 -9.52 -3.00 -6.45
N GLU A 387 -10.02 -2.06 -5.63
CA GLU A 387 -11.33 -2.10 -4.94
C GLU A 387 -12.45 -2.84 -5.71
N PRO A 388 -13.35 -3.57 -5.01
CA PRO A 388 -14.30 -4.50 -5.61
C PRO A 388 -14.87 -4.03 -6.95
N GLU A 389 -14.73 -4.85 -8.00
CA GLU A 389 -15.09 -4.57 -9.40
C GLU A 389 -16.50 -3.97 -9.60
N GLY A 390 -17.40 -4.12 -8.63
CA GLY A 390 -18.75 -3.51 -8.65
C GLY A 390 -18.82 -2.01 -8.32
N VAL A 391 -17.73 -1.39 -7.84
CA VAL A 391 -17.72 0.01 -7.38
C VAL A 391 -17.09 0.97 -8.41
N ASP A 392 -16.31 0.47 -9.37
CA ASP A 392 -15.43 1.30 -10.19
C ASP A 392 -16.12 1.99 -11.38
N SER A 393 -17.11 1.37 -12.04
CA SER A 393 -17.75 1.96 -13.23
C SER A 393 -18.60 3.19 -12.89
N GLY A 394 -19.37 3.14 -11.80
CA GLY A 394 -20.17 4.25 -11.31
C GLY A 394 -19.34 5.42 -10.76
N ILE A 395 -18.25 5.11 -10.04
CA ILE A 395 -17.28 6.11 -9.58
C ILE A 395 -16.57 6.76 -10.76
N ALA A 396 -16.04 5.98 -11.70
CA ALA A 396 -15.32 6.48 -12.86
C ALA A 396 -16.21 7.41 -13.71
N GLN A 397 -17.47 7.02 -13.95
CA GLN A 397 -18.44 7.86 -14.65
C GLN A 397 -18.78 9.14 -13.89
N ALA A 398 -19.02 9.05 -12.58
CA ALA A 398 -19.29 10.22 -11.73
C ALA A 398 -18.08 11.18 -11.68
N ILE A 399 -16.86 10.65 -11.61
CA ILE A 399 -15.62 11.43 -11.67
C ILE A 399 -15.50 12.11 -13.03
N GLN A 400 -15.73 11.40 -14.14
CA GLN A 400 -15.70 11.99 -15.49
C GLN A 400 -16.75 13.11 -15.63
N GLN A 401 -17.95 12.93 -15.06
CA GLN A 401 -18.98 13.98 -15.06
C GLN A 401 -18.54 15.21 -14.25
N ILE A 402 -18.00 15.02 -13.05
CA ILE A 402 -17.48 16.11 -12.21
C ILE A 402 -16.31 16.84 -12.90
N GLN A 403 -15.46 16.12 -13.63
CA GLN A 403 -14.36 16.70 -14.39
C GLN A 403 -14.85 17.63 -15.50
N ARG A 404 -15.98 17.29 -16.14
CA ARG A 404 -16.61 18.09 -17.21
C ARG A 404 -17.36 19.32 -16.73
N GLU A 405 -17.65 19.45 -15.43
CA GLU A 405 -18.33 20.64 -14.89
C GLU A 405 -17.50 21.92 -15.09
N GLU A 406 -18.09 23.09 -15.32
CA GLU A 406 -17.36 24.36 -15.33
C GLU A 406 -17.26 24.95 -13.91
N THR A 407 -16.49 24.28 -13.04
CA THR A 407 -16.19 24.78 -11.68
C THR A 407 -14.69 24.82 -11.41
N ASP A 408 -14.28 25.60 -10.40
CA ASP A 408 -12.90 25.64 -9.93
C ASP A 408 -12.40 24.21 -9.60
N ILE A 409 -11.16 23.92 -10.00
CA ILE A 409 -10.46 22.65 -9.80
C ILE A 409 -10.55 22.21 -8.33
N SER A 410 -10.40 23.14 -7.39
CA SER A 410 -10.50 22.86 -5.96
C SER A 410 -11.85 22.26 -5.56
N ARG A 411 -12.95 22.75 -6.16
CA ARG A 411 -14.32 22.25 -5.89
C ARG A 411 -14.56 20.90 -6.54
N LYS A 412 -14.07 20.69 -7.77
CA LYS A 412 -14.13 19.39 -8.45
C LYS A 412 -13.41 18.32 -7.65
N LEU A 413 -12.18 18.61 -7.22
CA LEU A 413 -11.37 17.72 -6.41
C LEU A 413 -12.06 17.35 -5.10
N PHE A 414 -12.65 18.33 -4.43
CA PHE A 414 -13.40 18.08 -3.21
C PHE A 414 -14.59 17.13 -3.44
N LYS A 415 -15.41 17.37 -4.49
CA LYS A 415 -16.52 16.49 -4.87
C LYS A 415 -16.06 15.06 -5.17
N VAL A 416 -14.99 14.91 -5.97
CA VAL A 416 -14.40 13.60 -6.31
C VAL A 416 -13.97 12.86 -5.05
N CYS A 417 -13.23 13.53 -4.16
CA CYS A 417 -12.75 12.88 -2.93
C CYS A 417 -13.92 12.48 -2.02
N MET A 418 -14.95 13.32 -1.86
CA MET A 418 -16.13 13.00 -1.05
C MET A 418 -16.92 11.80 -1.61
N LYS A 419 -17.05 11.71 -2.94
CA LYS A 419 -17.71 10.56 -3.58
C LYS A 419 -16.97 9.26 -3.30
N ILE A 420 -15.63 9.26 -3.46
CA ILE A 420 -14.78 8.12 -3.14
C ILE A 420 -14.93 7.72 -1.67
N LEU A 421 -14.91 8.68 -0.74
CA LEU A 421 -15.08 8.37 0.69
C LEU A 421 -16.45 7.76 1.02
N HIS A 422 -17.51 8.18 0.34
CA HIS A 422 -18.88 7.70 0.61
C HIS A 422 -19.12 6.26 0.14
N GLU A 423 -18.49 5.84 -0.96
CA GLU A 423 -18.71 4.51 -1.55
C GLU A 423 -17.69 3.48 -1.06
N ARG A 424 -16.66 3.94 -0.35
CA ARG A 424 -15.61 3.08 0.18
C ARG A 424 -16.07 2.27 1.39
N GLN A 425 -15.97 0.96 1.27
CA GLN A 425 -16.15 0.03 2.39
C GLN A 425 -14.85 -0.12 3.18
N ILE A 426 -14.95 -0.06 4.51
CA ILE A 426 -13.81 -0.08 5.44
C ILE A 426 -14.20 -0.91 6.67
N SER A 427 -13.31 -1.80 7.13
CA SER A 427 -13.53 -2.53 8.38
C SER A 427 -13.19 -1.68 9.62
N ALA A 428 -13.74 -2.02 10.79
CA ALA A 428 -13.41 -1.32 12.04
C ALA A 428 -11.91 -1.43 12.37
N ALA A 429 -11.27 -2.56 12.04
CA ALA A 429 -9.83 -2.73 12.19
C ALA A 429 -9.03 -1.81 11.25
N GLU A 430 -9.42 -1.71 9.97
CA GLU A 430 -8.79 -0.78 9.03
C GLU A 430 -8.95 0.68 9.48
N CYS A 431 -10.12 1.01 10.03
CA CYS A 431 -10.40 2.31 10.62
C CYS A 431 -9.41 2.63 11.76
N ALA A 432 -9.22 1.70 12.69
CA ALA A 432 -8.24 1.83 13.76
C ALA A 432 -6.81 1.98 13.23
N TYR A 433 -6.42 1.24 12.19
CA TYR A 433 -5.10 1.38 11.54
C TYR A 433 -4.84 2.81 11.06
N ARG A 434 -5.85 3.45 10.46
CA ARG A 434 -5.70 4.82 9.94
C ARG A 434 -5.71 5.87 11.05
N LEU A 435 -6.64 5.75 12.00
CA LEU A 435 -6.80 6.71 13.09
C LEU A 435 -5.67 6.64 14.12
N CYS A 436 -5.10 5.46 14.35
CA CYS A 436 -3.95 5.28 15.24
C CYS A 436 -2.60 5.39 14.50
N HIS A 437 -2.62 5.84 13.24
CA HIS A 437 -1.45 5.99 12.38
C HIS A 437 -0.57 4.71 12.27
N ILE A 438 -1.17 3.52 12.39
CA ILE A 438 -0.46 2.23 12.29
C ILE A 438 -0.07 1.99 10.83
N PRO A 439 1.19 1.64 10.50
CA PRO A 439 1.62 1.49 9.10
C PRO A 439 0.82 0.43 8.34
N LEU A 440 0.34 0.80 7.14
CA LEU A 440 -0.33 -0.15 6.21
C LEU A 440 0.66 -0.84 5.28
N ARG A 441 1.90 -0.34 5.21
CA ARG A 441 2.99 -0.87 4.40
C ARG A 441 4.32 -0.41 4.96
N ASN A 442 5.39 -1.15 4.69
CA ASN A 442 6.75 -0.73 5.01
C ASN A 442 7.75 -1.36 4.03
N SER A 443 8.97 -0.84 4.00
CA SER A 443 10.05 -1.33 3.15
C SER A 443 11.44 -1.02 3.74
N SER A 444 12.41 -1.88 3.43
CA SER A 444 13.83 -1.63 3.71
C SER A 444 14.43 -0.50 2.86
N ARG A 445 13.82 -0.15 1.72
CA ARG A 445 14.33 0.86 0.79
C ARG A 445 13.38 2.05 0.69
N SER A 446 13.94 3.25 0.78
CA SER A 446 13.24 4.46 0.35
C SER A 446 13.07 4.47 -1.18
N CYS A 447 11.96 5.00 -1.68
CA CYS A 447 11.68 5.10 -3.11
C CYS A 447 11.57 6.55 -3.56
N ILE A 448 12.34 6.91 -4.59
CA ILE A 448 12.44 8.28 -5.11
C ILE A 448 11.78 8.34 -6.48
N PHE A 449 10.90 9.33 -6.67
CA PHE A 449 10.36 9.62 -7.99
C PHE A 449 11.25 10.59 -8.74
N LEU A 450 11.88 10.10 -9.79
CA LEU A 450 12.66 10.90 -10.71
C LEU A 450 11.77 11.24 -11.92
N ASN A 451 11.23 12.46 -11.97
CA ASN A 451 10.35 12.90 -13.05
C ASN A 451 11.15 13.18 -14.33
N THR A 452 11.39 12.13 -15.13
CA THR A 452 12.22 12.19 -16.35
C THR A 452 11.52 12.76 -17.58
N ARG A 453 10.37 13.43 -17.41
CA ARG A 453 9.74 14.26 -18.46
C ARG A 453 10.64 15.46 -18.81
N LYS A 454 10.39 16.14 -19.93
CA LYS A 454 11.13 17.34 -20.33
C LYS A 454 10.95 18.49 -19.29
N PRO A 455 11.90 19.44 -19.16
CA PRO A 455 11.85 20.49 -18.14
C PRO A 455 10.52 21.25 -18.04
N GLU A 456 9.89 21.50 -19.18
CA GLU A 456 8.64 22.27 -19.31
C GLU A 456 7.44 21.51 -18.73
N GLN A 457 7.55 20.18 -18.63
CA GLN A 457 6.51 19.28 -18.14
C GLN A 457 6.70 18.90 -16.66
N ARG A 458 7.78 19.37 -16.01
CA ARG A 458 8.06 19.06 -14.60
C ARG A 458 7.39 20.08 -13.69
N TYR A 459 6.65 19.61 -12.69
CA TYR A 459 6.17 20.47 -11.62
C TYR A 459 7.34 20.98 -10.77
N LYS A 460 7.24 22.24 -10.31
CA LYS A 460 8.17 22.85 -9.34
C LYS A 460 7.45 23.10 -8.03
N VAL A 461 8.14 22.87 -6.91
CA VAL A 461 7.57 23.07 -5.58
C VAL A 461 7.85 24.49 -5.12
N LEU A 462 6.80 25.29 -4.91
CA LEU A 462 6.93 26.64 -4.36
C LEU A 462 7.47 26.65 -2.93
N GLN A 463 8.33 27.60 -2.64
CA GLN A 463 8.83 27.94 -1.33
C GLN A 463 8.04 29.13 -0.78
N PHE A 464 7.63 29.04 0.49
CA PHE A 464 6.90 30.09 1.18
C PHE A 464 7.71 30.65 2.34
N ASP A 465 7.55 31.95 2.60
CA ASP A 465 8.01 32.56 3.84
C ASP A 465 7.03 32.32 5.01
N LYS A 466 7.37 32.83 6.20
CA LYS A 466 6.53 32.71 7.40
C LYS A 466 5.18 33.42 7.28
N SER A 467 5.05 34.38 6.37
CA SER A 467 3.80 35.08 6.05
C SER A 467 2.95 34.35 4.99
N GLY A 468 3.46 33.25 4.41
CA GLY A 468 2.77 32.50 3.38
C GLY A 468 2.88 33.11 1.98
N LEU A 469 3.80 34.05 1.76
CA LEU A 469 4.12 34.60 0.45
C LEU A 469 5.11 33.68 -0.27
N ALA A 470 4.90 33.46 -1.57
CA ALA A 470 5.82 32.67 -2.39
C ALA A 470 7.13 33.45 -2.61
N ILE A 471 8.26 32.87 -2.19
CA ILE A 471 9.60 33.48 -2.27
C ILE A 471 10.49 32.83 -3.33
N GLY A 472 10.04 31.75 -3.96
CA GLY A 472 10.79 31.04 -5.00
C GLY A 472 10.37 29.57 -5.11
N PHE A 473 11.28 28.73 -5.61
CA PHE A 473 11.08 27.30 -5.72
C PHE A 473 12.14 26.55 -4.90
N HIS A 474 11.74 25.42 -4.31
CA HIS A 474 12.70 24.49 -3.73
C HIS A 474 13.55 23.84 -4.83
N SER A 475 14.86 23.74 -4.59
CA SER A 475 15.73 23.01 -5.50
C SER A 475 15.28 21.57 -5.68
N ASN A 476 15.25 21.13 -6.93
CA ASN A 476 14.88 19.76 -7.30
C ASN A 476 16.13 18.86 -7.36
N VAL A 477 15.96 17.59 -7.71
CA VAL A 477 17.08 16.63 -7.80
C VAL A 477 18.03 16.96 -8.96
N PHE A 478 17.51 17.49 -10.07
CA PHE A 478 18.28 17.86 -11.26
C PHE A 478 19.24 19.00 -10.95
N GLU A 479 18.75 20.09 -10.36
CA GLU A 479 19.59 21.22 -9.94
C GLU A 479 20.69 20.80 -8.95
N ARG A 480 20.37 19.91 -8.00
CA ARG A 480 21.37 19.37 -7.06
C ARG A 480 22.42 18.52 -7.76
N TYR A 481 22.00 17.73 -8.74
CA TYR A 481 22.88 16.90 -9.55
C TYR A 481 23.81 17.75 -10.42
N GLU A 482 23.32 18.80 -11.06
CA GLU A 482 24.17 19.73 -11.83
C GLU A 482 25.20 20.44 -10.92
N ASN A 483 24.80 20.77 -9.70
CA ASN A 483 25.64 21.38 -8.66
C ASN A 483 26.50 20.39 -7.86
N ARG A 484 26.58 19.11 -8.24
CA ARG A 484 27.43 18.12 -7.55
C ARG A 484 28.92 18.52 -7.60
N PRO A 485 29.76 18.10 -6.63
CA PRO A 485 31.18 18.43 -6.64
C PRO A 485 31.88 18.05 -7.95
N LEU A 486 32.93 18.78 -8.32
CA LEU A 486 33.77 18.42 -9.48
C LEU A 486 34.66 17.22 -9.18
N GLN A 487 35.18 17.16 -7.95
CA GLN A 487 36.03 16.08 -7.45
C GLN A 487 35.64 15.76 -6.02
N HIS A 488 35.74 14.49 -5.64
CA HIS A 488 35.50 14.02 -4.28
C HIS A 488 36.36 12.78 -4.03
N PRO A 489 36.92 12.59 -2.82
CA PRO A 489 37.77 11.45 -2.51
C PRO A 489 37.06 10.10 -2.72
N ASP A 490 35.79 10.02 -2.31
CA ASP A 490 35.05 8.74 -2.29
C ASP A 490 34.10 8.53 -3.49
N TYR A 491 33.85 9.57 -4.30
CA TYR A 491 32.81 9.53 -5.33
C TYR A 491 33.26 10.16 -6.65
N ASP A 492 33.16 9.39 -7.73
CA ASP A 492 33.42 9.89 -9.10
C ASP A 492 32.19 10.62 -9.65
N PHE A 493 32.02 11.88 -9.26
CA PHE A 493 30.93 12.71 -9.77
C PHE A 493 31.03 13.04 -11.26
N ALA A 494 32.19 12.85 -11.91
CA ALA A 494 32.35 13.13 -13.33
C ALA A 494 31.62 12.06 -14.17
N ASN A 495 31.73 10.79 -13.78
CA ASN A 495 31.08 9.67 -14.46
C ASN A 495 29.81 9.16 -13.79
N MET A 496 29.44 9.68 -12.61
CA MET A 496 28.19 9.36 -11.95
C MET A 496 26.98 9.83 -12.76
N SER A 497 26.02 8.93 -12.94
CA SER A 497 24.74 9.20 -13.60
C SER A 497 23.71 9.83 -12.64
N LEU A 498 22.65 10.42 -13.19
CA LEU A 498 21.58 11.02 -12.37
C LEU A 498 20.88 9.98 -11.50
N ILE A 499 20.63 8.78 -12.05
CA ILE A 499 19.97 7.70 -11.30
C ILE A 499 20.82 7.28 -10.09
N GLU A 500 22.13 7.12 -10.28
CA GLU A 500 23.06 6.76 -9.20
C GLU A 500 23.12 7.85 -8.12
N PHE A 501 23.22 9.12 -8.55
CA PHE A 501 23.18 10.25 -7.62
C PHE A 501 21.89 10.30 -6.80
N ALA A 502 20.74 10.11 -7.47
CA ALA A 502 19.45 10.07 -6.80
C ALA A 502 19.37 8.93 -5.77
N MET A 503 19.91 7.75 -6.08
CA MET A 503 19.94 6.60 -5.17
C MET A 503 20.81 6.84 -3.93
N LEU A 504 21.99 7.45 -4.10
CA LEU A 504 23.00 7.58 -3.05
C LEU A 504 22.82 8.82 -2.16
N PHE A 505 22.32 9.93 -2.68
CA PHE A 505 22.31 11.21 -1.96
C PHE A 505 20.90 11.75 -1.71
N GLU A 506 20.70 12.34 -0.52
CA GLU A 506 19.47 13.02 -0.14
C GLU A 506 19.73 14.45 0.35
N PRO A 507 18.79 15.39 0.15
CA PRO A 507 18.96 16.74 0.67
C PRO A 507 19.12 16.74 2.20
N HIS A 508 20.12 17.49 2.69
CA HIS A 508 20.26 17.75 4.11
C HIS A 508 19.34 18.91 4.51
N TYR A 509 18.30 18.63 5.29
CA TYR A 509 17.54 19.66 5.97
C TYR A 509 18.03 19.72 7.42
N ALA A 510 18.53 20.88 7.85
CA ALA A 510 18.80 21.09 9.27
C ALA A 510 17.48 20.89 10.02
N LYS A 511 17.45 19.99 11.02
CA LYS A 511 16.26 19.79 11.86
C LYS A 511 15.91 21.13 12.50
N VAL A 512 14.90 21.81 11.96
CA VAL A 512 14.13 22.78 12.72
C VAL A 512 13.29 21.91 13.64
N VAL A 513 13.38 22.12 14.95
CA VAL A 513 12.43 21.54 15.91
C VAL A 513 11.08 22.16 15.56
N SER A 514 10.33 21.52 14.69
CA SER A 514 8.98 21.93 14.30
C SER A 514 8.12 20.69 14.23
N ASP A 515 7.09 20.66 15.08
CA ASP A 515 5.82 19.93 15.09
C ASP A 515 5.47 19.13 13.82
N THR A 516 6.31 18.19 13.40
CA THR A 516 5.91 17.15 12.46
C THR A 516 5.09 16.12 13.21
N GLU A 517 4.03 15.64 12.55
CA GLU A 517 3.09 14.60 12.98
C GLU A 517 3.85 13.27 13.25
N GLU A 518 4.65 13.23 14.31
CA GLU A 518 5.39 12.07 14.77
C GLU A 518 4.51 11.30 15.76
N ASN A 519 4.38 10.01 15.48
CA ASN A 519 3.49 9.08 16.16
C ASN A 519 4.04 8.77 17.57
N ILE A 520 3.23 8.98 18.60
CA ILE A 520 3.55 8.71 20.01
C ILE A 520 3.96 7.23 20.24
N ASP A 521 3.48 6.30 19.41
CA ASP A 521 3.85 4.87 19.50
C ASP A 521 5.13 4.53 18.68
N HIS A 522 5.63 5.43 17.82
CA HIS A 522 6.85 5.17 17.02
C HIS A 522 8.12 5.31 17.86
N ASP A 523 8.12 6.25 18.80
CA ASP A 523 9.21 6.50 19.75
C ASP A 523 9.49 5.31 20.69
N ALA A 524 8.50 4.44 20.92
CA ALA A 524 8.66 3.26 21.77
C ALA A 524 9.44 2.11 21.11
N TYR A 525 9.66 2.15 19.78
CA TYR A 525 10.21 1.02 19.03
C TYR A 525 11.43 1.33 18.16
N GLU A 526 11.87 2.59 18.05
CA GLU A 526 13.11 2.97 17.38
C GLU A 526 14.25 3.26 18.37
N GLU A 527 14.98 2.21 18.74
CA GLU A 527 16.38 2.36 19.14
C GLU A 527 17.27 2.28 17.89
N GLN A 528 17.25 3.30 17.02
CA GLN A 528 18.28 3.39 15.99
C GLN A 528 19.51 4.12 16.56
N PRO A 529 20.69 3.46 16.61
CA PRO A 529 21.92 4.16 16.94
C PRO A 529 22.18 5.23 15.89
N THR A 530 22.28 6.48 16.33
CA THR A 530 22.54 7.67 15.51
C THR A 530 23.98 7.66 14.97
N THR A 531 24.24 6.82 13.97
CA THR A 531 25.48 6.93 13.20
C THR A 531 25.45 8.26 12.43
N ARG A 532 26.47 9.11 12.65
CA ARG A 532 26.59 10.37 11.93
C ARG A 532 26.77 10.07 10.44
N ARG A 533 25.74 10.37 9.64
CA ARG A 533 25.77 10.15 8.19
C ARG A 533 26.72 11.13 7.51
N PRO A 534 27.55 10.70 6.54
CA PRO A 534 28.48 11.58 5.87
C PRO A 534 27.73 12.65 5.06
N LEU A 535 28.32 13.84 4.98
CA LEU A 535 27.77 14.99 4.26
C LEU A 535 28.69 15.34 3.08
N ILE A 536 28.08 15.64 1.94
CA ILE A 536 28.75 16.30 0.82
C ILE A 536 28.27 17.75 0.70
N THR A 537 29.13 18.63 0.21
CA THR A 537 28.80 20.04 -0.05
C THR A 537 28.76 20.27 -1.55
N LEU A 538 27.61 20.72 -2.05
CA LEU A 538 27.40 21.08 -3.46
C LEU A 538 28.09 22.42 -3.79
N LEU A 539 28.28 22.69 -5.09
CA LEU A 539 28.93 23.92 -5.58
C LEU A 539 28.21 25.19 -5.12
N ASN A 540 26.89 25.14 -4.98
CA ASN A 540 26.06 26.22 -4.45
C ASN A 540 26.04 26.31 -2.91
N LYS A 541 26.95 25.60 -2.22
CA LYS A 541 27.07 25.50 -0.76
C LYS A 541 25.93 24.79 -0.03
N SER A 542 24.92 24.28 -0.75
CA SER A 542 23.91 23.41 -0.14
C SER A 542 24.53 22.04 0.20
N LYS A 543 23.95 21.35 1.19
CA LYS A 543 24.49 20.09 1.70
C LYS A 543 23.58 18.92 1.35
N MET A 544 24.19 17.77 1.11
CA MET A 544 23.47 16.50 0.94
C MET A 544 24.04 15.45 1.89
N VAL A 545 23.17 14.56 2.36
CA VAL A 545 23.50 13.40 3.17
C VAL A 545 23.71 12.20 2.25
N VAL A 546 24.75 11.42 2.52
CA VAL A 546 24.92 10.10 1.91
C VAL A 546 24.00 9.10 2.62
N ARG A 547 23.18 8.37 1.86
CA ARG A 547 22.33 7.32 2.43
C ARG A 547 23.17 6.12 2.86
N ASN A 548 22.88 5.58 4.04
CA ASN A 548 23.45 4.32 4.50
C ASN A 548 23.03 3.15 3.59
N ILE A 549 21.79 3.21 3.11
CA ILE A 549 21.17 2.22 2.23
C ILE A 549 20.71 2.97 0.97
N PRO A 550 21.26 2.67 -0.21
CA PRO A 550 20.83 3.29 -1.47
C PRO A 550 19.32 3.17 -1.66
N ALA A 551 18.68 4.27 -2.07
CA ALA A 551 17.26 4.28 -2.41
C ALA A 551 17.01 3.53 -3.73
N VAL A 552 15.75 3.21 -4.00
CA VAL A 552 15.30 2.77 -5.32
C VAL A 552 14.66 3.93 -6.08
N VAL A 553 14.72 3.89 -7.40
CA VAL A 553 14.23 4.99 -8.25
C VAL A 553 13.04 4.51 -9.08
N ARG A 554 11.93 5.24 -8.97
CA ARG A 554 10.78 5.13 -9.88
C ARG A 554 10.80 6.29 -10.88
N VAL A 555 10.49 5.99 -12.13
CA VAL A 555 10.43 6.97 -13.24
C VAL A 555 9.05 6.94 -13.91
N PRO A 556 8.64 8.00 -14.62
CA PRO A 556 7.51 7.96 -15.53
C PRO A 556 7.64 6.79 -16.53
N TYR A 557 6.52 6.15 -16.82
CA TYR A 557 6.44 5.09 -17.82
C TYR A 557 6.22 5.71 -19.21
N PHE A 558 7.10 5.38 -20.15
CA PHE A 558 6.99 5.78 -21.56
C PHE A 558 7.06 4.52 -22.41
N ILE A 559 6.24 4.45 -23.45
CA ILE A 559 6.23 3.33 -24.39
C ILE A 559 6.96 3.78 -25.65
N ALA A 560 8.05 3.10 -26.01
CA ALA A 560 8.89 3.48 -27.14
C ALA A 560 8.14 3.52 -28.49
N ALA A 561 7.10 2.69 -28.65
CA ALA A 561 6.29 2.64 -29.86
C ALA A 561 5.35 3.85 -30.01
N SER A 562 4.78 4.36 -28.91
CA SER A 562 3.82 5.47 -28.94
C SER A 562 4.48 6.83 -28.70
N ASP A 563 5.54 6.88 -27.88
CA ASP A 563 6.25 8.10 -27.50
C ASP A 563 7.77 7.87 -27.50
N PRO A 564 8.39 7.66 -28.68
CA PRO A 564 9.82 7.39 -28.79
C PRO A 564 10.67 8.53 -28.26
N GLU A 565 10.25 9.78 -28.47
CA GLU A 565 11.00 10.96 -28.09
C GLU A 565 11.17 11.05 -26.57
N ASN A 566 10.08 10.99 -25.78
CA ASN A 566 10.22 11.03 -24.32
C ASN A 566 10.82 9.75 -23.75
N PHE A 567 10.63 8.59 -24.41
CA PHE A 567 11.26 7.34 -24.01
C PHE A 567 12.79 7.43 -24.07
N PHE A 568 13.37 7.78 -25.22
CA PHE A 568 14.82 7.87 -25.35
C PHE A 568 15.41 9.04 -24.57
N TYR A 569 14.68 10.15 -24.47
CA TYR A 569 15.07 11.28 -23.63
C TYR A 569 15.18 10.88 -22.15
N SER A 570 14.19 10.15 -21.64
CA SER A 570 14.18 9.63 -20.28
C SER A 570 15.38 8.72 -20.01
N LEU A 571 15.78 7.88 -20.98
CA LEU A 571 16.97 7.02 -20.85
C LEU A 571 18.28 7.82 -20.80
N LEU A 572 18.43 8.81 -21.68
CA LEU A 572 19.59 9.72 -21.67
C LEU A 572 19.70 10.43 -20.32
N LEU A 573 18.61 11.02 -19.85
CA LEU A 573 18.55 11.76 -18.59
C LEU A 573 18.88 10.88 -17.38
N GLN A 574 18.50 9.60 -17.38
CA GLN A 574 18.79 8.67 -16.30
C GLN A 574 20.25 8.24 -16.26
N TYR A 575 20.81 7.87 -17.40
CA TYR A 575 22.04 7.09 -17.47
C TYR A 575 23.26 7.85 -18.00
N MET A 576 23.05 8.95 -18.73
CA MET A 576 24.15 9.78 -19.22
C MET A 576 24.64 10.71 -18.10
N PRO A 577 25.95 10.72 -17.78
CA PRO A 577 26.53 11.78 -16.96
C PRO A 577 26.50 13.11 -17.72
N TYR A 578 25.99 14.17 -17.09
CA TYR A 578 25.90 15.51 -17.69
C TYR A 578 26.10 16.59 -16.62
N ARG A 579 26.50 17.80 -17.00
CA ARG A 579 26.57 18.98 -16.10
C ARG A 579 25.48 20.00 -16.36
N SER A 580 24.94 20.00 -17.56
CA SER A 580 23.70 20.68 -17.93
C SER A 580 22.82 19.75 -18.77
N GLU A 581 21.52 19.79 -18.51
CA GLU A 581 20.54 18.99 -19.26
C GLU A 581 20.50 19.31 -20.76
N THR A 582 20.98 20.48 -21.19
CA THR A 582 21.12 20.82 -22.62
C THR A 582 22.07 19.88 -23.35
N GLU A 583 23.07 19.33 -22.65
CA GLU A 583 24.07 18.41 -23.20
C GLU A 583 23.47 17.10 -23.72
N LEU A 584 22.27 16.73 -23.26
CA LEU A 584 21.62 15.45 -23.60
C LEU A 584 21.40 15.29 -25.11
N LEU A 585 21.06 16.39 -25.79
CA LEU A 585 20.72 16.39 -27.22
C LEU A 585 21.79 17.07 -28.09
N ASP A 586 22.91 17.52 -27.50
CA ASP A 586 23.95 18.24 -28.23
C ASP A 586 24.41 17.48 -29.48
N GLY A 587 24.24 18.12 -30.64
CA GLY A 587 24.60 17.59 -31.96
C GLY A 587 23.57 16.67 -32.61
N PHE A 588 22.35 16.56 -32.07
CA PHE A 588 21.30 15.68 -32.60
C PHE A 588 19.92 16.35 -32.62
N ASP A 589 19.13 16.05 -33.64
CA ASP A 589 17.80 16.65 -33.80
C ASP A 589 16.73 16.05 -32.88
N ASN A 590 16.96 14.84 -32.34
CA ASN A 590 15.99 14.13 -31.51
C ASN A 590 16.69 13.18 -30.52
N ALA A 591 15.96 12.80 -29.46
CA ALA A 591 16.49 11.99 -28.38
C ALA A 591 16.84 10.57 -28.82
N LYS A 592 16.13 10.02 -29.81
CA LYS A 592 16.41 8.69 -30.36
C LYS A 592 17.79 8.64 -31.02
N ALA A 593 18.08 9.58 -31.91
CA ALA A 593 19.38 9.67 -32.57
C ALA A 593 20.52 9.89 -31.56
N ALA A 594 20.30 10.78 -30.58
CA ALA A 594 21.24 11.04 -29.50
C ALA A 594 21.55 9.81 -28.64
N PHE A 595 20.52 9.01 -28.31
CA PHE A 595 20.68 7.78 -27.53
C PHE A 595 21.39 6.70 -28.33
N LEU A 596 20.96 6.44 -29.57
CA LEU A 596 21.56 5.40 -30.41
C LEU A 596 23.05 5.67 -30.68
N ALA A 597 23.43 6.93 -30.92
CA ALA A 597 24.84 7.31 -31.10
C ALA A 597 25.70 7.09 -29.85
N ARG A 598 25.10 7.06 -28.66
CA ARG A 598 25.79 6.93 -27.36
C ARG A 598 25.55 5.58 -26.68
N GLU A 599 24.71 4.71 -27.25
CA GLU A 599 24.19 3.52 -26.55
C GLU A 599 25.31 2.58 -26.11
N THR A 600 26.27 2.26 -26.99
CA THR A 600 27.39 1.36 -26.67
C THR A 600 28.20 1.89 -25.48
N ARG A 601 28.58 3.17 -25.52
CA ARG A 601 29.30 3.82 -24.41
C ARG A 601 28.48 3.82 -23.13
N LEU A 602 27.18 4.09 -23.20
CA LEU A 602 26.31 4.06 -22.03
C LEU A 602 26.19 2.65 -21.43
N LYS A 603 26.17 1.59 -22.27
CA LYS A 603 26.16 0.19 -21.81
C LYS A 603 27.45 -0.18 -21.08
N GLU A 604 28.58 0.36 -21.51
CA GLU A 604 29.89 0.11 -20.89
C GLU A 604 30.13 0.94 -19.62
N THR A 605 29.67 2.19 -19.60
CA THR A 605 29.94 3.13 -18.49
C THR A 605 28.88 3.12 -17.40
N SER A 606 27.61 2.86 -17.74
CA SER A 606 26.53 2.85 -16.76
C SER A 606 26.50 1.54 -15.99
N ARG A 607 26.68 1.64 -14.67
CA ARG A 607 26.58 0.50 -13.75
C ARG A 607 25.21 -0.20 -13.78
N TYR A 608 24.14 0.54 -14.06
CA TYR A 608 22.76 0.08 -13.85
C TYR A 608 21.95 -0.11 -15.14
N MET A 609 22.33 0.54 -16.25
CA MET A 609 21.45 0.63 -17.43
C MET A 609 21.06 -0.73 -18.00
N CYS A 610 22.03 -1.61 -18.26
CA CYS A 610 21.75 -2.92 -18.84
C CYS A 610 20.84 -3.76 -17.92
N GLN A 611 21.21 -3.84 -16.65
CA GLN A 611 20.48 -4.61 -15.65
C GLN A 611 19.05 -4.11 -15.46
N TYR A 612 18.83 -2.80 -15.36
CA TYR A 612 17.50 -2.25 -15.12
C TYR A 612 16.61 -2.36 -16.35
N ARG A 613 17.16 -2.15 -17.55
CA ARG A 613 16.40 -2.31 -18.81
C ARG A 613 15.96 -3.74 -19.03
N GLU A 614 16.84 -4.71 -18.76
CA GLU A 614 16.49 -6.13 -18.85
C GLU A 614 15.32 -6.47 -17.90
N ARG A 615 15.39 -6.01 -16.65
CA ARG A 615 14.35 -6.25 -15.64
C ARG A 615 13.03 -5.56 -15.98
N ASP A 616 13.07 -4.33 -16.50
CA ASP A 616 11.88 -3.62 -16.97
C ASP A 616 11.20 -4.39 -18.12
N GLN A 617 11.99 -4.91 -19.07
CA GLN A 617 11.46 -5.73 -20.17
C GLN A 617 10.84 -7.06 -19.67
N GLN A 618 11.46 -7.71 -18.69
CA GLN A 618 10.91 -8.91 -18.05
C GLN A 618 9.57 -8.63 -17.36
N LEU A 619 9.48 -7.51 -16.63
CA LEU A 619 8.24 -7.08 -15.98
C LEU A 619 7.14 -6.79 -17.01
N GLU A 620 7.44 -6.03 -18.07
CA GLU A 620 6.49 -5.73 -19.16
C GLU A 620 5.96 -7.00 -19.83
N ASN A 621 6.86 -7.93 -20.19
CA ASN A 621 6.47 -9.19 -20.81
C ASN A 621 5.55 -10.01 -19.92
N ALA A 622 5.84 -10.07 -18.62
CA ALA A 622 5.04 -10.83 -17.68
C ALA A 622 3.68 -10.17 -17.38
N PHE A 623 3.59 -8.85 -17.38
CA PHE A 623 2.31 -8.15 -17.31
C PHE A 623 1.42 -8.42 -18.52
N ASN A 624 2.00 -8.40 -19.72
CA ASN A 624 1.27 -8.72 -20.95
C ASN A 624 0.74 -10.16 -20.93
N GLN A 625 1.53 -11.11 -20.44
CA GLN A 625 1.10 -12.49 -20.26
C GLN A 625 -0.05 -12.59 -19.25
N ALA A 626 0.08 -11.98 -18.06
CA ALA A 626 -0.96 -12.03 -17.03
C ALA A 626 -2.30 -11.43 -17.50
N HIS A 627 -2.27 -10.31 -18.22
CA HIS A 627 -3.48 -9.70 -18.77
C HIS A 627 -4.14 -10.59 -19.84
N ALA A 628 -3.34 -11.25 -20.69
CA ALA A 628 -3.86 -12.25 -21.63
C ALA A 628 -4.53 -13.43 -20.92
N PHE A 629 -4.03 -13.85 -19.75
CA PHE A 629 -4.67 -14.90 -18.93
C PHE A 629 -6.00 -14.47 -18.31
N GLU A 630 -6.11 -13.23 -17.80
CA GLU A 630 -7.39 -12.72 -17.29
C GLU A 630 -8.47 -12.70 -18.38
N ILE A 631 -8.11 -12.43 -19.63
CA ILE A 631 -9.00 -12.49 -20.78
C ILE A 631 -9.41 -13.95 -21.09
N LEU A 632 -8.49 -14.91 -20.97
CA LEU A 632 -8.76 -16.34 -21.20
C LEU A 632 -9.59 -17.00 -20.07
N GLU A 633 -9.56 -16.46 -18.85
CA GLU A 633 -10.37 -16.94 -17.71
C GLU A 633 -11.78 -16.34 -17.68
N GLN A 634 -12.11 -15.36 -18.54
CA GLN A 634 -13.50 -14.92 -18.69
C GLN A 634 -14.30 -16.03 -19.37
N PRO A 635 -15.41 -16.51 -18.77
CA PRO A 635 -16.29 -17.41 -19.49
C PRO A 635 -16.73 -16.69 -20.77
N GLU A 636 -16.66 -17.39 -21.91
CA GLU A 636 -17.23 -16.92 -23.16
C GLU A 636 -18.61 -16.34 -22.85
N ILE A 637 -18.77 -15.03 -23.06
CA ILE A 637 -20.09 -14.45 -23.18
C ILE A 637 -20.66 -15.12 -24.42
N ILE A 638 -21.40 -16.21 -24.21
CA ILE A 638 -22.34 -16.72 -25.19
C ILE A 638 -23.22 -15.51 -25.48
N ASN A 639 -23.00 -14.88 -26.65
CA ASN A 639 -23.89 -13.87 -27.17
C ASN A 639 -25.29 -14.51 -27.11
N PRO A 640 -26.23 -14.00 -26.29
CA PRO A 640 -27.61 -14.36 -26.51
C PRO A 640 -27.91 -13.91 -27.94
N GLU A 641 -28.50 -14.83 -28.67
CA GLU A 641 -28.78 -14.76 -30.09
C GLU A 641 -29.29 -13.36 -30.47
N VAL A 642 -28.77 -12.88 -31.61
CA VAL A 642 -29.38 -11.81 -32.38
C VAL A 642 -30.80 -12.28 -32.70
N GLU A 643 -31.77 -11.90 -31.87
CA GLU A 643 -33.16 -11.82 -32.30
C GLU A 643 -33.19 -10.74 -33.36
N GLU A 644 -33.11 -11.17 -34.63
CA GLU A 644 -33.45 -10.36 -35.78
C GLU A 644 -34.87 -9.83 -35.55
N GLU A 645 -34.99 -8.52 -35.31
CA GLU A 645 -36.26 -7.81 -35.40
C GLU A 645 -36.78 -7.99 -36.83
N GLU A 646 -37.72 -8.92 -37.00
CA GLU A 646 -38.56 -9.00 -38.19
C GLU A 646 -39.33 -7.67 -38.33
N LEU A 647 -38.92 -6.88 -39.31
CA LEU A 647 -39.66 -5.73 -39.83
C LEU A 647 -41.04 -6.22 -40.31
N PRO A 648 -42.16 -5.62 -39.87
CA PRO A 648 -43.46 -5.95 -40.42
C PRO A 648 -43.59 -5.37 -41.83
N GLU A 649 -43.58 -6.26 -42.83
CA GLU A 649 -43.99 -5.94 -44.19
C GLU A 649 -45.46 -5.50 -44.21
N ARG A 650 -45.68 -4.33 -44.82
CA ARG A 650 -46.98 -3.92 -45.34
C ARG A 650 -47.35 -4.84 -46.51
N ASN A 651 -48.60 -5.31 -46.54
CA ASN A 651 -49.54 -5.14 -47.67
C ASN A 651 -50.85 -5.92 -47.40
N GLU A 652 -51.98 -5.20 -47.44
CA GLU A 652 -53.01 -5.33 -48.49
C GLU A 652 -53.94 -6.54 -48.32
N GLN A 653 -55.06 -6.35 -47.59
CA GLN A 653 -56.45 -6.38 -48.10
C GLN A 653 -57.45 -6.30 -46.95
#